data_AF-A0A818LXX7-F1
#
_entry.id   AF-A0A818LXX7-F1
#
_cell.length_a   1.000
_cell.length_b   1.000
_cell.length_c   1.000
_cell.angle_alpha   90.00
_cell.angle_beta   90.00
_cell.angle_gamma   90.00
#
_symmetry.space_group_name_H-M   'P 1'
#
loop_
_entity.id
_entity.type
_entity.pdbx_description
1 polymer ?
#
loop_
_entity_poly.entity_id
_entity_poly.type
_entity_poly.pdbx_seq_one_letter_code
_entity_poly.pdbx_strand_id
1 'polypeptide(L)'
;MATNLYRVLPACSRAILKGHIRMSLSATSCFHPSMITRMLHHEVPVPAGETRTESDTFGPIKVPASSYYGAQTARSMHHFNIGIPTDRMPLPLIEAFGLLKKACAKVNKQFGLDTKVSDAIAQACDEVIAGKLNDHFPLSVWQTGSGTQSNMNVNEVVSNRAIQILGGTMGSKKPVHPNDHVNKSQSSNDTFPTAMHIAAALELNRRLHPALKDLHTALKKKSEEFSSIYKIGRTHLQDAVPMTLGQEFSGYTHQVAMSIERLKTCEPRLYELAIGGTAVGTGINTPKGFGKFVAQTLHDLTKLPFVDAPNKFEALATHDTMVELSGALNTVAVSFMKIANDIRLLGSGPRCGIGELILPENEPGSSIMPGKVNPTQCEAMTMVAAQVMGNHVAVTVGGSMGHFELNVFKPLIIKNVLNSIRILSDVCHSFTEYCVVGIEANKTVLERNMRESLMLVTALNPYIGYDKAAQIAKKAHKEGTTLREAALALGHLTAEQFDKYVNPKDMYEKNGYLVIEQLITHDDCKKLKESIKQLIDKWNPESDTSCIFSTTGNRQQSKSRYFLDSADNISFFLEEDAIDPNTKKLNRDKHHSINKMGHALHILEPEFKRVSFSDKVKSIVRDLNFIKPAICQSMYIFKQPKIGGKVGPHQDGTYLFNEPLKIMGIWIALEDATIENGCLWFIPGSHTIPIKRRYIRNPNQEEFNEGNILIYQGSDDPYDDKDFVPVEIKAGDAIVIHGQVVHKSEQNKSPISRQIYTFHIIETNNSDYSKENWLQTKDPFPLINDA
;
A
#
# COMPACT_ATOMS: atom_id res chain seq x y z
N MET A 1 -23.37 25.26 53.87
CA MET A 1 -24.22 24.37 54.67
C MET A 1 -24.36 23.08 53.85
N ALA A 2 -23.86 21.92 54.28
CA ALA A 2 -24.24 21.11 55.45
C ALA A 2 -25.61 20.41 55.22
N THR A 3 -25.79 19.08 55.39
CA THR A 3 -24.89 18.04 55.94
C THR A 3 -25.38 16.60 55.67
N ASN A 4 -24.43 15.64 55.48
CA ASN A 4 -24.52 14.17 55.77
C ASN A 4 -25.62 13.34 55.03
N LEU A 5 -25.64 12.00 54.95
CA LEU A 5 -24.82 10.84 55.42
C LEU A 5 -24.53 9.90 54.18
N TYR A 6 -23.78 8.79 54.12
CA TYR A 6 -22.80 8.02 54.93
C TYR A 6 -21.96 7.12 53.96
N ARG A 7 -20.68 6.75 54.22
CA ARG A 7 -20.15 5.48 54.82
C ARG A 7 -20.64 4.15 54.18
N VAL A 8 -19.80 3.12 53.92
CA VAL A 8 -18.41 2.82 54.40
C VAL A 8 -17.51 2.25 53.27
N LEU A 9 -16.25 2.67 53.24
CA LEU A 9 -15.09 1.88 52.75
C LEU A 9 -13.87 2.20 53.63
N PRO A 10 -13.08 1.21 54.10
CA PRO A 10 -11.83 1.46 54.82
C PRO A 10 -10.64 1.56 53.87
N ALA A 11 -9.85 2.62 53.99
CA ALA A 11 -8.54 2.76 53.36
C ALA A 11 -7.45 2.84 54.42
N CYS A 12 -6.22 2.44 54.10
CA CYS A 12 -5.05 2.73 54.94
C CYS A 12 -3.80 2.97 54.09
N SER A 13 -3.35 4.23 54.06
CA SER A 13 -2.06 4.65 53.52
C SER A 13 -1.48 5.77 54.37
N ARG A 14 -0.38 5.51 55.08
CA ARG A 14 0.81 6.38 55.24
C ARG A 14 1.78 5.83 56.30
N ALA A 15 3.05 6.19 56.17
CA ALA A 15 4.14 5.79 57.08
C ALA A 15 4.35 6.82 58.19
N ILE A 16 5.14 6.47 59.23
CA ILE A 16 6.30 7.28 59.73
C ILE A 16 7.05 6.57 60.90
N LEU A 17 8.39 6.56 60.79
CA LEU A 17 9.48 6.43 61.78
C LEU A 17 9.42 5.58 63.09
N LYS A 18 10.62 5.07 63.42
CA LYS A 18 11.20 4.76 64.76
C LYS A 18 10.68 3.51 65.51
N GLY A 19 11.63 2.75 66.05
CA GLY A 19 11.42 1.80 67.15
C GLY A 19 12.14 0.46 66.95
N HIS A 20 13.05 0.11 67.87
CA HIS A 20 13.63 -1.24 67.94
C HIS A 20 12.57 -2.27 68.40
N ILE A 21 12.70 -3.54 67.99
CA ILE A 21 13.10 -4.63 68.89
C ILE A 21 13.40 -5.92 68.09
N ARG A 22 14.24 -6.78 68.67
CA ARG A 22 14.73 -8.06 68.12
C ARG A 22 13.62 -9.09 67.95
N MET A 23 13.76 -9.96 66.95
CA MET A 23 13.45 -11.40 67.12
C MET A 23 14.68 -12.26 66.80
N SER A 24 14.68 -13.49 67.29
CA SER A 24 15.85 -14.36 67.46
C SER A 24 16.44 -14.94 66.18
N LEU A 25 17.77 -14.89 66.08
CA LEU A 25 18.57 -15.76 65.20
C LEU A 25 18.93 -17.06 65.94
N SER A 26 18.56 -18.21 65.38
CA SER A 26 19.02 -19.54 65.81
C SER A 26 19.03 -20.52 64.63
N ALA A 27 20.02 -20.37 63.74
CA ALA A 27 20.25 -21.25 62.59
C ALA A 27 21.74 -21.26 62.21
N THR A 28 22.62 -21.56 63.17
CA THR A 28 24.08 -21.59 62.98
C THR A 28 24.55 -22.92 62.37
N SER A 29 24.48 -23.02 61.04
CA SER A 29 25.30 -23.93 60.24
C SER A 29 25.47 -23.40 58.81
N CYS A 30 26.45 -23.93 58.07
CA CYS A 30 26.67 -23.66 56.64
C CYS A 30 27.13 -22.23 56.23
N PHE A 31 28.10 -21.65 56.95
CA PHE A 31 29.06 -20.71 56.33
C PHE A 31 30.49 -21.22 56.49
N HIS A 32 31.14 -21.49 55.36
CA HIS A 32 32.49 -22.05 55.29
C HIS A 32 33.53 -20.89 55.28
N PRO A 33 34.66 -20.96 56.01
CA PRO A 33 35.58 -19.81 56.13
C PRO A 33 36.15 -19.26 54.82
N SER A 34 36.13 -20.05 53.74
CA SER A 34 36.64 -19.68 52.41
C SER A 34 35.87 -18.54 51.71
N MET A 35 34.66 -18.18 52.15
CA MET A 35 33.92 -17.06 51.57
C MET A 35 34.50 -15.68 51.95
N ILE A 36 35.08 -15.53 53.15
CA ILE A 36 35.53 -14.22 53.65
C ILE A 36 36.83 -13.77 52.96
N THR A 37 37.72 -14.70 52.61
CA THR A 37 38.99 -14.39 51.93
C THR A 37 38.78 -13.84 50.51
N ARG A 38 37.62 -14.08 49.87
CA ARG A 38 37.38 -13.72 48.46
C ARG A 38 37.00 -12.27 48.21
N MET A 39 36.82 -11.45 49.25
CA MET A 39 36.33 -10.06 49.11
C MET A 39 37.43 -8.98 49.04
N LEU A 40 38.72 -9.32 49.15
CA LEU A 40 39.81 -8.32 49.21
C LEU A 40 40.89 -8.46 48.12
N HIS A 41 40.98 -9.60 47.42
CA HIS A 41 41.89 -9.77 46.28
C HIS A 41 41.14 -10.38 45.08
N HIS A 42 40.76 -9.53 44.12
CA HIS A 42 40.53 -9.97 42.75
C HIS A 42 41.90 -10.17 42.08
N GLU A 43 42.43 -11.38 42.18
CA GLU A 43 43.48 -11.83 41.26
C GLU A 43 42.94 -11.81 39.84
N VAL A 44 43.72 -11.26 38.90
CA VAL A 44 43.32 -11.16 37.49
C VAL A 44 43.07 -12.56 36.94
N PRO A 45 41.88 -12.86 36.37
CA PRO A 45 41.58 -14.17 35.81
C PRO A 45 42.60 -14.55 34.72
N VAL A 46 43.45 -15.52 35.01
CA VAL A 46 44.46 -16.00 34.06
C VAL A 46 43.73 -16.69 32.89
N PRO A 47 43.97 -16.28 31.63
CA PRO A 47 43.32 -16.94 30.50
C PRO A 47 43.71 -18.41 30.40
N ALA A 48 42.74 -19.27 30.07
CA ALA A 48 42.99 -20.69 29.80
C ALA A 48 43.67 -20.85 28.43
N GLY A 49 44.77 -21.62 28.38
CA GLY A 49 45.58 -21.83 27.18
C GLY A 49 46.91 -21.06 27.22
N GLU A 50 47.60 -21.00 26.08
CA GLU A 50 48.86 -20.24 25.96
C GLU A 50 48.63 -18.73 26.08
N THR A 51 49.53 -18.03 26.78
CA THR A 51 49.48 -16.58 26.96
C THR A 51 50.78 -15.91 26.55
N ARG A 52 50.70 -14.79 25.84
CA ARG A 52 51.83 -13.84 25.71
C ARG A 52 51.74 -12.76 26.78
N THR A 53 52.87 -12.13 27.09
CA THR A 53 52.92 -10.92 27.91
C THR A 53 52.82 -9.70 26.99
N GLU A 54 51.81 -8.87 27.21
CA GLU A 54 51.71 -7.51 26.66
C GLU A 54 52.05 -6.50 27.76
N SER A 55 52.30 -5.25 27.39
CA SER A 55 52.57 -4.15 28.33
C SER A 55 51.96 -2.84 27.88
N ASP A 56 51.60 -2.01 28.84
CA ASP A 56 51.19 -0.61 28.71
C ASP A 56 51.82 0.24 29.82
N THR A 57 51.36 1.48 30.02
CA THR A 57 51.86 2.39 31.06
C THR A 57 51.59 1.93 32.49
N PHE A 58 50.72 0.92 32.69
CA PHE A 58 50.49 0.26 33.98
C PHE A 58 51.26 -1.06 34.11
N GLY A 59 52.29 -1.27 33.28
CA GLY A 59 53.18 -2.43 33.33
C GLY A 59 52.70 -3.63 32.50
N PRO A 60 53.18 -4.85 32.80
CA PRO A 60 52.84 -6.06 32.05
C PRO A 60 51.48 -6.66 32.42
N ILE A 61 50.87 -7.37 31.47
CA ILE A 61 49.66 -8.19 31.67
C ILE A 61 49.67 -9.40 30.71
N LYS A 62 49.09 -10.54 31.14
CA LYS A 62 48.94 -11.73 30.31
C LYS A 62 47.73 -11.62 29.38
N VAL A 63 47.90 -12.04 28.13
CA VAL A 63 46.88 -12.00 27.05
C VAL A 63 46.93 -13.35 26.32
N PRO A 64 45.79 -13.94 25.88
CA PRO A 64 45.83 -15.19 25.10
C PRO A 64 46.73 -15.06 23.87
N ALA A 65 47.58 -16.05 23.61
CA ALA A 65 48.54 -16.03 22.50
C ALA A 65 47.82 -15.85 21.14
N SER A 66 46.65 -16.47 20.98
CA SER A 66 45.77 -16.43 19.80
C SER A 66 44.97 -15.13 19.62
N SER A 67 44.98 -14.19 20.57
CA SER A 67 44.15 -12.98 20.50
C SER A 67 44.92 -11.76 20.01
N TYR A 68 44.48 -11.10 18.94
CA TYR A 68 45.17 -9.90 18.43
C TYR A 68 45.02 -8.66 19.34
N TYR A 69 44.02 -8.60 20.23
CA TYR A 69 43.92 -7.51 21.20
C TYR A 69 45.09 -7.52 22.21
N GLY A 70 45.38 -6.40 22.86
CA GLY A 70 46.57 -6.21 23.70
C GLY A 70 46.28 -5.91 25.17
N ALA A 71 47.23 -5.22 25.81
CA ALA A 71 47.18 -4.92 27.25
C ALA A 71 45.97 -4.08 27.66
N GLN A 72 45.64 -3.03 26.90
CA GLN A 72 44.58 -2.11 27.28
C GLN A 72 43.20 -2.77 27.13
N THR A 73 43.02 -3.60 26.10
CA THR A 73 41.80 -4.41 25.96
C THR A 73 41.66 -5.40 27.12
N ALA A 74 42.73 -6.12 27.48
CA ALA A 74 42.71 -7.07 28.60
C ALA A 74 42.38 -6.39 29.94
N ARG A 75 42.96 -5.21 30.23
CA ARG A 75 42.59 -4.40 31.40
C ARG A 75 41.16 -3.88 31.33
N SER A 76 40.66 -3.53 30.14
CA SER A 76 39.28 -3.08 29.97
C SER A 76 38.29 -4.20 30.22
N MET A 77 38.56 -5.43 29.76
CA MET A 77 37.74 -6.62 30.07
C MET A 77 37.66 -6.88 31.57
N HIS A 78 38.78 -6.70 32.30
CA HIS A 78 38.83 -6.89 33.75
C HIS A 78 37.97 -5.88 34.51
N HIS A 79 38.10 -4.58 34.19
CA HIS A 79 37.44 -3.51 34.95
C HIS A 79 35.99 -3.21 34.51
N PHE A 80 35.60 -3.58 33.28
CA PHE A 80 34.30 -3.26 32.69
C PHE A 80 33.54 -4.52 32.26
N ASN A 81 33.60 -5.57 33.10
CA ASN A 81 32.86 -6.83 32.91
C ASN A 81 31.37 -6.67 33.26
N ILE A 82 30.66 -5.81 32.52
CA ILE A 82 29.25 -5.46 32.75
C ILE A 82 28.47 -5.88 31.50
N GLY A 83 27.40 -6.67 31.68
CA GLY A 83 26.50 -7.11 30.60
C GLY A 83 27.10 -8.07 29.56
N ILE A 84 28.34 -8.50 29.73
CA ILE A 84 29.04 -9.45 28.84
C ILE A 84 28.42 -10.86 28.95
N PRO A 85 28.26 -11.61 27.84
CA PRO A 85 28.61 -11.27 26.46
C PRO A 85 27.53 -10.48 25.68
N THR A 86 26.33 -10.32 26.24
CA THR A 86 25.16 -9.74 25.55
C THR A 86 25.38 -8.30 25.10
N ASP A 87 25.93 -7.45 25.96
CA ASP A 87 26.15 -6.02 25.73
C ASP A 87 27.58 -5.71 25.25
N ARG A 88 28.15 -6.58 24.39
CA ARG A 88 29.36 -6.23 23.64
C ARG A 88 29.13 -5.05 22.70
N MET A 89 30.22 -4.34 22.37
CA MET A 89 30.18 -3.24 21.42
C MET A 89 29.65 -3.69 20.04
N PRO A 90 28.72 -2.98 19.39
CA PRO A 90 28.11 -3.44 18.15
C PRO A 90 29.11 -3.64 17.02
N LEU A 91 29.05 -4.78 16.32
CA LEU A 91 29.94 -5.11 15.21
C LEU A 91 29.92 -4.08 14.05
N PRO A 92 28.81 -3.40 13.69
CA PRO A 92 28.84 -2.32 12.69
C PRO A 92 29.72 -1.13 13.09
N LEU A 93 29.89 -0.87 14.40
CA LEU A 93 30.84 0.14 14.89
C LEU A 93 32.30 -0.33 14.73
N ILE A 94 32.55 -1.64 14.86
CA ILE A 94 33.87 -2.24 14.63
C ILE A 94 34.24 -2.19 13.13
N GLU A 95 33.28 -2.47 12.22
CA GLU A 95 33.46 -2.28 10.77
C GLU A 95 33.80 -0.81 10.45
N ALA A 96 33.02 0.13 10.99
CA ALA A 96 33.23 1.56 10.83
C ALA A 96 34.59 2.03 11.36
N PHE A 97 35.06 1.48 12.47
CA PHE A 97 36.43 1.68 12.95
C PHE A 97 37.48 1.12 11.98
N GLY A 98 37.26 -0.06 11.39
CA GLY A 98 38.13 -0.61 10.35
C GLY A 98 38.26 0.31 9.14
N LEU A 99 37.13 0.83 8.63
CA LEU A 99 37.09 1.83 7.56
C LEU A 99 37.87 3.11 7.93
N LEU A 100 37.64 3.63 9.14
CA LEU A 100 38.32 4.83 9.64
C LEU A 100 39.83 4.63 9.76
N LYS A 101 40.30 3.53 10.36
CA LYS A 101 41.73 3.25 10.49
C LYS A 101 42.39 3.01 9.14
N LYS A 102 41.71 2.36 8.18
CA LYS A 102 42.19 2.23 6.79
C LYS A 102 42.32 3.59 6.09
N ALA A 103 41.35 4.49 6.27
CA ALA A 103 41.40 5.84 5.73
C ALA A 103 42.52 6.68 6.37
N CYS A 104 42.62 6.68 7.70
CA CYS A 104 43.68 7.37 8.44
C CYS A 104 45.08 6.86 8.06
N ALA A 105 45.28 5.56 7.83
CA ALA A 105 46.56 5.03 7.37
C ALA A 105 46.93 5.54 5.97
N LYS A 106 46.01 5.44 5.01
CA LYS A 106 46.17 5.97 3.64
C LYS A 106 46.51 7.45 3.60
N VAL A 107 45.88 8.26 4.43
CA VAL A 107 46.15 9.71 4.53
C VAL A 107 47.50 9.96 5.21
N ASN A 108 47.80 9.27 6.32
CA ASN A 108 49.10 9.37 7.00
C ASN A 108 50.29 8.97 6.11
N LYS A 109 50.11 8.08 5.12
CA LYS A 109 51.12 7.75 4.10
C LYS A 109 51.60 9.00 3.32
N GLN A 110 50.71 9.96 3.10
CA GLN A 110 51.01 11.25 2.46
C GLN A 110 51.75 12.22 3.41
N PHE A 111 51.63 11.98 4.73
CA PHE A 111 52.26 12.76 5.80
C PHE A 111 53.39 12.00 6.52
N GLY A 112 54.09 11.12 5.80
CA GLY A 112 55.34 10.49 6.26
C GLY A 112 55.19 9.25 7.15
N LEU A 113 54.04 8.59 7.19
CA LEU A 113 53.96 7.20 7.66
C LEU A 113 54.63 6.27 6.63
N ASP A 114 55.46 5.32 7.10
CA ASP A 114 56.10 4.34 6.21
C ASP A 114 55.07 3.60 5.34
N THR A 115 55.47 3.34 4.09
CA THR A 115 54.62 2.71 3.09
C THR A 115 54.26 1.27 3.46
N LYS A 116 55.21 0.46 3.94
CA LYS A 116 54.93 -0.94 4.31
C LYS A 116 54.05 -1.01 5.55
N VAL A 117 54.29 -0.15 6.54
CA VAL A 117 53.43 -0.02 7.73
C VAL A 117 52.03 0.44 7.35
N SER A 118 51.89 1.48 6.52
CA SER A 118 50.58 1.96 6.05
C SER A 118 49.79 0.87 5.33
N ASP A 119 50.44 0.13 4.43
CA ASP A 119 49.76 -0.87 3.60
C ASP A 119 49.42 -2.14 4.39
N ALA A 120 50.27 -2.55 5.35
CA ALA A 120 49.95 -3.63 6.29
C ALA A 120 48.81 -3.25 7.26
N ILE A 121 48.74 -1.99 7.72
CA ILE A 121 47.59 -1.49 8.49
C ILE A 121 46.33 -1.53 7.63
N ALA A 122 46.38 -1.08 6.38
CA ALA A 122 45.23 -1.10 5.47
C ALA A 122 44.71 -2.54 5.24
N GLN A 123 45.62 -3.51 5.05
CA GLN A 123 45.28 -4.93 4.91
C GLN A 123 44.68 -5.52 6.20
N ALA A 124 45.25 -5.21 7.38
CA ALA A 124 44.68 -5.65 8.66
C ALA A 124 43.27 -5.06 8.89
N CYS A 125 43.06 -3.80 8.51
CA CYS A 125 41.73 -3.17 8.54
C CYS A 125 40.73 -3.82 7.59
N ASP A 126 41.13 -4.30 6.40
CA ASP A 126 40.24 -5.04 5.50
C ASP A 126 39.75 -6.37 6.11
N GLU A 127 40.54 -7.00 6.98
CA GLU A 127 40.10 -8.19 7.72
C GLU A 127 39.13 -7.84 8.87
N VAL A 128 39.25 -6.65 9.47
CA VAL A 128 38.24 -6.10 10.40
C VAL A 128 36.94 -5.79 9.67
N ILE A 129 37.01 -5.10 8.52
CA ILE A 129 35.84 -4.74 7.69
C ILE A 129 35.12 -5.99 7.18
N ALA A 130 35.87 -7.04 6.78
CA ALA A 130 35.32 -8.33 6.38
C ALA A 130 34.83 -9.21 7.55
N GLY A 131 34.81 -8.70 8.79
CA GLY A 131 34.35 -9.42 9.98
C GLY A 131 35.23 -10.60 10.44
N LYS A 132 36.37 -10.85 9.79
CA LYS A 132 37.24 -12.01 10.04
C LYS A 132 37.89 -11.99 11.43
N LEU A 133 37.88 -10.83 12.09
CA LEU A 133 38.53 -10.59 13.37
C LEU A 133 37.54 -10.30 14.52
N ASN A 134 36.23 -10.54 14.31
CA ASN A 134 35.15 -10.17 15.24
C ASN A 134 35.36 -10.68 16.68
N ASP A 135 35.88 -11.89 16.86
CA ASP A 135 36.12 -12.47 18.21
C ASP A 135 37.21 -11.74 19.02
N HIS A 136 38.01 -10.88 18.38
CA HIS A 136 39.03 -10.08 19.04
C HIS A 136 38.52 -8.72 19.55
N PHE A 137 37.20 -8.50 19.53
CA PHE A 137 36.52 -7.31 20.05
C PHE A 137 35.59 -7.65 21.23
N PRO A 138 36.14 -8.07 22.39
CA PRO A 138 35.36 -8.61 23.50
C PRO A 138 34.68 -7.56 24.40
N LEU A 139 34.92 -6.27 24.17
CA LEU A 139 34.59 -5.19 25.10
C LEU A 139 33.09 -4.86 25.19
N SER A 140 32.68 -4.44 26.38
CA SER A 140 31.30 -4.00 26.68
C SER A 140 31.02 -2.61 26.11
N VAL A 141 29.75 -2.33 25.84
CA VAL A 141 29.24 -0.95 25.70
C VAL A 141 29.46 -0.16 26.99
N TRP A 142 29.36 -0.84 28.14
CA TRP A 142 29.46 -0.26 29.50
C TRP A 142 30.92 -0.05 29.94
N GLN A 143 31.68 0.65 29.10
CA GLN A 143 33.10 0.95 29.27
C GLN A 143 33.32 2.46 29.52
N THR A 144 34.54 2.97 29.34
CA THR A 144 34.82 4.41 29.37
C THR A 144 33.94 5.19 28.39
N GLY A 145 33.34 6.29 28.88
CA GLY A 145 32.29 7.03 28.20
C GLY A 145 32.69 7.74 26.90
N SER A 146 33.98 7.98 26.68
CA SER A 146 34.52 8.48 25.40
C SER A 146 34.63 7.38 24.32
N GLY A 147 34.54 6.11 24.72
CA GLY A 147 34.83 4.96 23.86
C GLY A 147 36.31 4.67 23.63
N THR A 148 37.23 5.32 24.36
CA THR A 148 38.70 5.12 24.26
C THR A 148 39.13 3.66 24.26
N GLN A 149 38.49 2.81 25.08
CA GLN A 149 38.87 1.39 25.18
C GLN A 149 38.54 0.60 23.89
N SER A 150 37.44 0.89 23.18
CA SER A 150 37.20 0.31 21.86
C SER A 150 38.13 0.86 20.78
N ASN A 151 38.42 2.17 20.79
CA ASN A 151 39.42 2.73 19.87
C ASN A 151 40.79 2.03 20.06
N MET A 152 41.21 1.83 21.31
CA MET A 152 42.44 1.11 21.64
C MET A 152 42.38 -0.39 21.34
N ASN A 153 41.24 -1.05 21.50
CA ASN A 153 41.05 -2.44 21.08
C ASN A 153 41.24 -2.60 19.57
N VAL A 154 40.71 -1.68 18.75
CA VAL A 154 40.97 -1.66 17.30
C VAL A 154 42.44 -1.36 17.01
N ASN A 155 43.04 -0.37 17.67
CA ASN A 155 44.45 -0.05 17.49
C ASN A 155 45.36 -1.26 17.81
N GLU A 156 45.08 -2.00 18.89
CA GLU A 156 45.83 -3.20 19.30
C GLU A 156 45.62 -4.36 18.33
N VAL A 157 44.38 -4.66 17.92
CA VAL A 157 44.07 -5.75 16.97
C VAL A 157 44.72 -5.49 15.61
N VAL A 158 44.55 -4.27 15.06
CA VAL A 158 45.13 -3.87 13.77
C VAL A 158 46.65 -3.81 13.86
N SER A 159 47.23 -3.32 14.97
CA SER A 159 48.68 -3.35 15.22
C SER A 159 49.23 -4.77 15.21
N ASN A 160 48.68 -5.68 16.01
CA ASN A 160 49.19 -7.05 16.11
C ASN A 160 48.99 -7.85 14.81
N ARG A 161 47.89 -7.63 14.08
CA ARG A 161 47.69 -8.26 12.77
C ARG A 161 48.63 -7.68 11.70
N ALA A 162 48.84 -6.36 11.67
CA ALA A 162 49.81 -5.73 10.75
C ALA A 162 51.26 -6.12 11.06
N ILE A 163 51.62 -6.32 12.34
CA ILE A 163 52.91 -6.90 12.76
C ILE A 163 53.09 -8.30 12.17
N GLN A 164 52.07 -9.16 12.28
CA GLN A 164 52.12 -10.53 11.77
C GLN A 164 52.18 -10.59 10.23
N ILE A 165 51.46 -9.70 9.53
CA ILE A 165 51.56 -9.50 8.07
C ILE A 165 52.99 -9.12 7.66
N LEU A 166 53.70 -8.35 8.47
CA LEU A 166 55.09 -7.95 8.27
C LEU A 166 56.11 -8.94 8.88
N GLY A 167 55.68 -10.14 9.30
CA GLY A 167 56.55 -11.20 9.82
C GLY A 167 57.12 -10.95 11.23
N GLY A 168 56.60 -9.98 11.98
CA GLY A 168 57.03 -9.64 13.34
C GLY A 168 56.27 -10.38 14.44
N THR A 169 56.75 -10.26 15.68
CA THR A 169 56.17 -10.92 16.86
C THR A 169 55.04 -10.09 17.48
N MET A 170 53.84 -10.66 17.60
CA MET A 170 52.70 -10.03 18.30
C MET A 170 53.08 -9.60 19.74
N GLY A 171 52.56 -8.46 20.18
CA GLY A 171 52.85 -7.84 21.48
C GLY A 171 54.18 -7.10 21.60
N SER A 172 55.12 -7.30 20.67
CA SER A 172 56.36 -6.50 20.60
C SER A 172 56.11 -5.02 20.24
N LYS A 173 54.93 -4.74 19.67
CA LYS A 173 54.53 -3.44 19.10
C LYS A 173 55.50 -2.91 18.02
N LYS A 174 56.24 -3.83 17.37
CA LYS A 174 57.19 -3.57 16.28
C LYS A 174 56.93 -4.54 15.11
N PRO A 175 56.96 -4.09 13.84
CA PRO A 175 57.23 -2.72 13.40
C PRO A 175 56.07 -1.73 13.64
N VAL A 176 54.84 -2.20 13.93
CA VAL A 176 53.65 -1.32 14.03
C VAL A 176 53.26 -1.04 15.48
N HIS A 177 53.55 0.15 16.00
CA HIS A 177 53.05 0.59 17.31
C HIS A 177 51.56 1.02 17.24
N PRO A 178 50.68 0.57 18.17
CA PRO A 178 49.24 0.87 18.10
C PRO A 178 48.92 2.36 18.22
N ASN A 179 49.71 3.13 18.98
CA ASN A 179 49.50 4.58 19.08
C ASN A 179 50.15 5.33 17.91
N ASP A 180 51.44 5.13 17.69
CA ASP A 180 52.26 6.02 16.85
C ASP A 180 52.05 5.80 15.34
N HIS A 181 51.46 4.66 14.97
CA HIS A 181 51.18 4.27 13.60
C HIS A 181 49.67 4.08 13.35
N VAL A 182 48.99 3.22 14.12
CA VAL A 182 47.55 2.94 13.90
C VAL A 182 46.67 4.11 14.37
N ASN A 183 46.97 4.70 15.53
CA ASN A 183 46.32 5.92 16.03
C ASN A 183 47.08 7.22 15.65
N LYS A 184 47.93 7.18 14.61
CA LYS A 184 48.70 8.35 14.19
C LYS A 184 47.77 9.50 13.78
N SER A 185 48.02 10.68 14.35
CA SER A 185 47.28 11.93 14.08
C SER A 185 45.77 11.88 14.39
N GLN A 186 45.40 11.00 15.32
CA GLN A 186 44.04 10.74 15.80
C GLN A 186 43.96 10.85 17.33
N SER A 187 42.75 10.98 17.86
CA SER A 187 42.40 10.80 19.27
C SER A 187 41.30 9.75 19.41
N SER A 188 41.08 9.21 20.60
CA SER A 188 39.84 8.48 20.88
C SER A 188 38.62 9.39 20.76
N ASN A 189 38.79 10.66 21.15
CA ASN A 189 37.70 11.62 21.25
C ASN A 189 37.12 11.97 19.87
N ASP A 190 37.95 12.03 18.81
CA ASP A 190 37.49 12.31 17.44
C ASP A 190 37.28 11.05 16.57
N THR A 191 37.96 9.94 16.87
CA THR A 191 37.72 8.67 16.14
C THR A 191 36.44 7.97 16.54
N PHE A 192 36.05 7.93 17.81
CA PHE A 192 34.81 7.27 18.22
C PHE A 192 33.54 7.94 17.64
N PRO A 193 33.29 9.26 17.74
CA PRO A 193 32.16 9.91 17.07
C PRO A 193 32.20 9.72 15.54
N THR A 194 33.39 9.77 14.92
CA THR A 194 33.53 9.49 13.49
C THR A 194 33.08 8.06 13.14
N ALA A 195 33.49 7.06 13.93
CA ALA A 195 33.04 5.68 13.75
C ALA A 195 31.52 5.51 14.02
N MET A 196 30.94 6.26 14.97
CA MET A 196 29.49 6.29 15.21
C MET A 196 28.73 6.77 13.96
N HIS A 197 29.18 7.89 13.37
CA HIS A 197 28.57 8.47 12.17
C HIS A 197 28.67 7.54 10.96
N ILE A 198 29.85 6.96 10.73
CA ILE A 198 30.07 5.96 9.66
C ILE A 198 29.16 4.74 9.87
N ALA A 199 29.09 4.17 11.08
CA ALA A 199 28.29 2.98 11.36
C ALA A 199 26.79 3.21 11.14
N ALA A 200 26.25 4.32 11.64
CA ALA A 200 24.84 4.67 11.46
C ALA A 200 24.52 4.95 9.98
N ALA A 201 25.38 5.70 9.27
CA ALA A 201 25.18 6.00 7.85
C ALA A 201 25.20 4.74 6.96
N LEU A 202 26.09 3.79 7.24
CA LEU A 202 26.16 2.51 6.54
C LEU A 202 24.93 1.65 6.83
N GLU A 203 24.52 1.50 8.09
CA GLU A 203 23.37 0.64 8.44
C GLU A 203 22.03 1.22 7.96
N LEU A 204 21.88 2.56 7.92
CA LEU A 204 20.73 3.21 7.25
C LEU A 204 20.68 2.85 5.76
N ASN A 205 21.79 3.07 5.03
CA ASN A 205 21.84 2.86 3.59
C ASN A 205 21.78 1.38 3.18
N ARG A 206 22.39 0.48 3.96
CA ARG A 206 22.47 -0.96 3.66
C ARG A 206 21.28 -1.78 4.18
N ARG A 207 20.58 -1.34 5.24
CA ARG A 207 19.46 -2.11 5.84
C ARG A 207 18.15 -1.35 5.83
N LEU A 208 18.06 -0.21 6.52
CA LEU A 208 16.77 0.39 6.85
C LEU A 208 16.11 1.06 5.64
N HIS A 209 16.87 1.74 4.79
CA HIS A 209 16.32 2.34 3.57
C HIS A 209 15.83 1.30 2.55
N PRO A 210 16.53 0.18 2.28
CA PRO A 210 15.96 -0.97 1.57
C PRO A 210 14.67 -1.48 2.22
N ALA A 211 14.72 -1.86 3.50
CA ALA A 211 13.58 -2.47 4.19
C ALA A 211 12.32 -1.58 4.21
N LEU A 212 12.49 -0.26 4.36
CA LEU A 212 11.40 0.71 4.27
C LEU A 212 10.82 0.84 2.85
N LYS A 213 11.66 0.75 1.80
CA LYS A 213 11.19 0.76 0.39
C LYS A 213 10.38 -0.48 0.06
N ASP A 214 10.80 -1.64 0.58
CA ASP A 214 10.10 -2.90 0.32
C ASP A 214 8.74 -2.92 1.03
N LEU A 215 8.69 -2.53 2.31
CA LEU A 215 7.44 -2.34 3.06
C LEU A 215 6.52 -1.30 2.41
N HIS A 216 7.06 -0.16 1.99
CA HIS A 216 6.32 0.86 1.25
C HIS A 216 5.73 0.29 -0.05
N THR A 217 6.50 -0.51 -0.79
CA THR A 217 6.08 -1.07 -2.08
C THR A 217 4.99 -2.13 -1.92
N ALA A 218 5.07 -2.97 -0.88
CA ALA A 218 4.01 -3.93 -0.56
C ALA A 218 2.71 -3.24 -0.06
N LEU A 219 2.83 -2.24 0.82
CA LEU A 219 1.67 -1.44 1.25
C LEU A 219 1.04 -0.67 0.09
N LYS A 220 1.85 -0.10 -0.81
CA LYS A 220 1.37 0.56 -2.02
C LYS A 220 0.61 -0.42 -2.92
N LYS A 221 1.17 -1.60 -3.18
CA LYS A 221 0.50 -2.64 -3.99
C LYS A 221 -0.86 -3.01 -3.39
N LYS A 222 -0.96 -3.17 -2.06
CA LYS A 222 -2.25 -3.42 -1.38
C LYS A 222 -3.20 -2.22 -1.43
N SER A 223 -2.71 -0.98 -1.38
CA SER A 223 -3.51 0.23 -1.61
C SER A 223 -4.13 0.26 -3.02
N GLU A 224 -3.37 -0.16 -4.04
CA GLU A 224 -3.83 -0.27 -5.43
C GLU A 224 -4.80 -1.44 -5.62
N GLU A 225 -4.50 -2.62 -5.08
CA GLU A 225 -5.33 -3.83 -5.07
C GLU A 225 -6.70 -3.60 -4.41
N PHE A 226 -6.73 -2.83 -3.32
CA PHE A 226 -7.94 -2.53 -2.54
C PHE A 226 -8.63 -1.22 -2.94
N SER A 227 -8.15 -0.53 -3.99
CA SER A 227 -8.61 0.79 -4.41
C SER A 227 -10.12 0.90 -4.64
N SER A 228 -10.74 -0.16 -5.16
CA SER A 228 -12.18 -0.25 -5.48
C SER A 228 -13.05 -0.84 -4.36
N ILE A 229 -12.45 -1.41 -3.31
CA ILE A 229 -13.16 -2.14 -2.24
C ILE A 229 -13.63 -1.15 -1.18
N TYR A 230 -14.94 -0.96 -1.05
CA TYR A 230 -15.52 -0.11 0.00
C TYR A 230 -15.49 -0.76 1.38
N LYS A 231 -15.31 0.07 2.40
CA LYS A 231 -15.41 -0.26 3.82
C LYS A 231 -16.09 0.86 4.57
N ILE A 232 -16.57 0.58 5.79
CA ILE A 232 -16.95 1.64 6.70
C ILE A 232 -15.71 2.22 7.37
N GLY A 233 -15.55 3.55 7.34
CA GLY A 233 -14.52 4.22 8.13
C GLY A 233 -14.87 4.13 9.62
N ARG A 234 -13.87 4.23 10.50
CA ARG A 234 -14.11 4.30 11.95
C ARG A 234 -13.32 5.42 12.61
N THR A 235 -13.97 6.16 13.50
CA THR A 235 -13.34 7.20 14.33
C THR A 235 -13.77 6.98 15.78
N HIS A 236 -12.86 7.16 16.74
CA HIS A 236 -13.15 6.85 18.16
C HIS A 236 -13.63 5.38 18.37
N LEU A 237 -13.20 4.48 17.49
CA LEU A 237 -13.67 3.08 17.34
C LEU A 237 -15.17 2.92 17.05
N GLN A 238 -15.91 4.01 16.80
CA GLN A 238 -17.29 3.98 16.31
C GLN A 238 -17.30 3.98 14.78
N ASP A 239 -18.38 3.45 14.19
CA ASP A 239 -18.61 3.55 12.74
C ASP A 239 -18.73 5.02 12.30
N ALA A 240 -18.30 5.30 11.07
CA ALA A 240 -18.30 6.62 10.44
C ALA A 240 -18.78 6.50 8.99
N VAL A 241 -18.45 7.48 8.14
CA VAL A 241 -18.81 7.44 6.71
C VAL A 241 -18.00 6.39 5.93
N PRO A 242 -18.48 5.93 4.75
CA PRO A 242 -17.72 5.04 3.88
C PRO A 242 -16.41 5.63 3.37
N MET A 243 -15.46 4.73 3.09
CA MET A 243 -14.21 4.99 2.36
C MET A 243 -13.80 3.72 1.60
N THR A 244 -12.73 3.72 0.81
CA THR A 244 -12.17 2.47 0.28
C THR A 244 -11.04 1.95 1.15
N LEU A 245 -10.90 0.62 1.21
CA LEU A 245 -9.79 -0.05 1.89
C LEU A 245 -8.44 0.36 1.25
N GLY A 246 -8.42 0.64 -0.05
CA GLY A 246 -7.27 1.25 -0.72
C GLY A 246 -6.92 2.66 -0.23
N GLN A 247 -7.91 3.50 0.10
CA GLN A 247 -7.67 4.81 0.75
C GLN A 247 -7.10 4.66 2.17
N GLU A 248 -7.51 3.64 2.92
CA GLU A 248 -6.95 3.34 4.24
C GLU A 248 -5.46 2.92 4.12
N PHE A 249 -5.16 2.02 3.18
CA PHE A 249 -3.79 1.56 2.90
C PHE A 249 -2.89 2.64 2.27
N SER A 250 -3.46 3.65 1.59
CA SER A 250 -2.67 4.79 1.09
C SER A 250 -2.12 5.65 2.24
N GLY A 251 -2.87 5.73 3.36
CA GLY A 251 -2.40 6.33 4.60
C GLY A 251 -1.16 5.63 5.17
N TYR A 252 -1.18 4.31 5.29
CA TYR A 252 -0.02 3.52 5.73
C TYR A 252 1.17 3.71 4.78
N THR A 253 0.92 3.64 3.47
CA THR A 253 1.93 3.84 2.42
C THR A 253 2.60 5.21 2.57
N HIS A 254 1.83 6.28 2.75
CA HIS A 254 2.35 7.63 2.94
C HIS A 254 3.11 7.80 4.26
N GLN A 255 2.68 7.14 5.35
CA GLN A 255 3.43 7.13 6.61
C GLN A 255 4.83 6.51 6.44
N VAL A 256 4.97 5.43 5.66
CA VAL A 256 6.29 4.82 5.36
C VAL A 256 7.10 5.69 4.40
N ALA A 257 6.49 6.28 3.37
CA ALA A 257 7.17 7.22 2.47
C ALA A 257 7.78 8.42 3.22
N MET A 258 7.00 9.02 4.14
CA MET A 258 7.48 10.11 5.01
C MET A 258 8.44 9.62 6.11
N SER A 259 8.51 8.31 6.39
CA SER A 259 9.52 7.75 7.29
C SER A 259 10.89 7.67 6.61
N ILE A 260 10.93 7.26 5.33
CA ILE A 260 12.14 7.30 4.49
C ILE A 260 12.67 8.74 4.39
N GLU A 261 11.79 9.71 4.11
CA GLU A 261 12.21 11.08 3.89
C GLU A 261 12.76 11.76 5.15
N ARG A 262 12.14 11.53 6.32
CA ARG A 262 12.68 12.03 7.61
C ARG A 262 14.10 11.53 7.90
N LEU A 263 14.39 10.26 7.59
CA LEU A 263 15.73 9.71 7.77
C LEU A 263 16.74 10.37 6.81
N LYS A 264 16.37 10.56 5.54
CA LYS A 264 17.22 11.30 4.57
C LYS A 264 17.49 12.74 4.99
N THR A 265 16.51 13.44 5.58
CA THR A 265 16.73 14.84 6.02
C THR A 265 17.79 14.98 7.12
N CYS A 266 18.07 13.91 7.87
CA CYS A 266 19.16 13.86 8.85
C CYS A 266 20.54 13.51 8.24
N GLU A 267 20.55 12.80 7.10
CA GLU A 267 21.78 12.27 6.49
C GLU A 267 22.89 13.31 6.21
N PRO A 268 22.61 14.53 5.68
CA PRO A 268 23.66 15.52 5.45
C PRO A 268 24.51 15.83 6.69
N ARG A 269 23.87 15.93 7.87
CA ARG A 269 24.55 16.14 9.16
C ARG A 269 25.22 14.87 9.68
N LEU A 270 24.67 13.69 9.35
CA LEU A 270 25.28 12.40 9.67
C LEU A 270 26.59 12.17 8.89
N TYR A 271 26.72 12.74 7.69
CA TYR A 271 27.93 12.70 6.89
C TYR A 271 29.04 13.66 7.35
N GLU A 272 28.77 14.57 8.29
CA GLU A 272 29.79 15.44 8.90
C GLU A 272 30.61 14.67 9.94
N LEU A 273 31.94 14.64 9.79
CA LEU A 273 32.84 13.82 10.62
C LEU A 273 33.76 14.64 11.54
N ALA A 274 33.90 14.18 12.78
CA ALA A 274 34.70 14.81 13.83
C ALA A 274 36.23 14.63 13.66
N ILE A 275 36.67 13.67 12.84
CA ILE A 275 38.08 13.32 12.64
C ILE A 275 38.94 14.54 12.28
N GLY A 276 40.10 14.66 12.93
CA GLY A 276 40.96 15.84 12.86
C GLY A 276 40.67 16.89 13.93
N GLY A 277 39.59 16.75 14.72
CA GLY A 277 39.40 17.53 15.96
C GLY A 277 40.38 17.14 17.07
N THR A 278 40.89 15.91 17.05
CA THR A 278 41.82 15.32 18.03
C THR A 278 41.31 15.34 19.47
N ALA A 279 42.03 15.97 20.40
CA ALA A 279 41.73 15.89 21.83
C ALA A 279 40.47 16.69 22.23
N VAL A 280 40.36 17.93 21.75
CA VAL A 280 39.38 18.94 22.22
C VAL A 280 38.88 19.86 21.08
N GLY A 281 39.01 19.44 19.82
CA GLY A 281 38.52 20.17 18.64
C GLY A 281 39.56 21.03 17.93
N THR A 282 40.70 21.32 18.57
CA THR A 282 41.77 22.19 18.05
C THR A 282 42.65 21.59 16.96
N GLY A 283 42.59 20.27 16.72
CA GLY A 283 43.48 19.58 15.78
C GLY A 283 44.94 19.50 16.20
N ILE A 284 45.25 19.66 17.49
CA ILE A 284 46.61 19.50 18.02
C ILE A 284 47.18 18.11 17.67
N ASN A 285 48.41 18.07 17.16
CA ASN A 285 49.11 16.86 16.68
C ASN A 285 48.48 16.17 15.42
N THR A 286 47.61 16.85 14.66
CA THR A 286 47.16 16.38 13.33
C THR A 286 47.68 17.29 12.19
N PRO A 287 47.98 16.75 10.99
CA PRO A 287 48.33 17.57 9.82
C PRO A 287 47.20 18.51 9.39
N LYS A 288 47.54 19.71 8.91
CA LYS A 288 46.54 20.67 8.40
C LYS A 288 45.72 20.05 7.26
N GLY A 289 44.41 19.95 7.46
CA GLY A 289 43.48 19.35 6.49
C GLY A 289 43.30 17.83 6.60
N PHE A 290 43.91 17.16 7.59
CA PHE A 290 43.82 15.70 7.77
C PHE A 290 42.37 15.19 7.78
N GLY A 291 41.47 15.84 8.52
CA GLY A 291 40.04 15.48 8.57
C GLY A 291 39.38 15.45 7.19
N LYS A 292 39.56 16.51 6.39
CA LYS A 292 39.09 16.58 4.99
C LYS A 292 39.64 15.47 4.10
N PHE A 293 40.93 15.14 4.21
CA PHE A 293 41.51 14.04 3.43
C PHE A 293 41.01 12.66 3.88
N VAL A 294 40.74 12.47 5.18
CA VAL A 294 40.12 11.23 5.70
C VAL A 294 38.66 11.12 5.25
N ALA A 295 37.88 12.20 5.32
CA ALA A 295 36.51 12.24 4.84
C ALA A 295 36.40 11.91 3.34
N GLN A 296 37.25 12.51 2.50
CA GLN A 296 37.36 12.14 1.07
C GLN A 296 37.73 10.67 0.89
N THR A 297 38.71 10.15 1.65
CA THR A 297 39.12 8.74 1.55
C THR A 297 37.99 7.79 1.98
N LEU A 298 37.16 8.19 2.95
CA LEU A 298 35.96 7.46 3.37
C LEU A 298 34.85 7.51 2.31
N HIS A 299 34.65 8.65 1.65
CA HIS A 299 33.78 8.76 0.47
C HIS A 299 34.25 7.81 -0.64
N ASP A 300 35.55 7.82 -0.96
CA ASP A 300 36.10 6.96 -2.01
C ASP A 300 35.92 5.46 -1.71
N LEU A 301 35.98 5.07 -0.43
CA LEU A 301 35.79 3.69 0.06
C LEU A 301 34.32 3.25 0.17
N THR A 302 33.41 4.14 0.56
CA THR A 302 32.01 3.80 0.92
C THR A 302 30.96 4.26 -0.10
N LYS A 303 31.33 5.22 -0.95
CA LYS A 303 30.46 6.00 -1.86
C LYS A 303 29.40 6.87 -1.19
N LEU A 304 29.44 7.00 0.14
CA LEU A 304 28.63 7.96 0.90
C LEU A 304 29.33 9.34 0.95
N PRO A 305 28.63 10.48 0.91
CA PRO A 305 29.22 11.80 0.77
C PRO A 305 29.78 12.37 2.10
N PHE A 306 30.67 11.62 2.76
CA PHE A 306 31.32 12.05 4.01
C PHE A 306 32.13 13.35 3.83
N VAL A 307 31.98 14.27 4.77
CA VAL A 307 32.63 15.59 4.78
C VAL A 307 33.29 15.89 6.13
N ASP A 308 34.20 16.86 6.13
CA ASP A 308 34.86 17.36 7.32
C ASP A 308 33.89 18.24 8.13
N ALA A 309 33.56 17.88 9.38
CA ALA A 309 32.59 18.65 10.17
C ALA A 309 33.02 20.12 10.33
N PRO A 310 32.12 21.11 10.11
CA PRO A 310 32.45 22.52 10.07
C PRO A 310 32.83 23.10 11.43
N ASN A 311 32.36 22.48 12.53
CA ASN A 311 32.75 22.80 13.88
C ASN A 311 33.25 21.54 14.61
N LYS A 312 34.53 21.51 14.96
CA LYS A 312 35.18 20.38 15.64
C LYS A 312 35.04 20.39 17.16
N PHE A 313 34.46 21.43 17.75
CA PHE A 313 34.14 21.49 19.18
C PHE A 313 32.76 20.87 19.44
N GLU A 314 31.75 21.24 18.63
CA GLU A 314 30.41 20.64 18.64
C GLU A 314 30.49 19.12 18.45
N ALA A 315 31.10 18.65 17.35
CA ALA A 315 31.20 17.22 17.01
C ALA A 315 31.99 16.32 18.01
N LEU A 316 32.48 16.89 19.12
CA LEU A 316 33.06 16.20 20.27
C LEU A 316 32.23 16.40 21.55
N ALA A 317 31.81 17.63 21.82
CA ALA A 317 31.08 18.07 23.01
C ALA A 317 29.60 17.63 23.05
N THR A 318 28.96 17.51 21.89
CA THR A 318 27.55 17.15 21.70
C THR A 318 27.41 15.86 20.88
N HIS A 319 26.17 15.48 20.57
CA HIS A 319 25.84 14.37 19.67
C HIS A 319 24.48 14.62 18.98
N ASP A 320 24.21 15.87 18.63
CA ASP A 320 22.84 16.33 18.37
C ASP A 320 22.26 15.69 17.10
N THR A 321 23.09 15.47 16.08
CA THR A 321 22.80 14.64 14.90
C THR A 321 22.33 13.21 15.23
N MET A 322 22.86 12.59 16.29
CA MET A 322 22.44 11.25 16.73
C MET A 322 21.12 11.29 17.52
N VAL A 323 20.86 12.38 18.25
CA VAL A 323 19.58 12.61 18.93
C VAL A 323 18.48 12.90 17.90
N GLU A 324 18.78 13.71 16.88
CA GLU A 324 17.90 14.02 15.75
C GLU A 324 17.55 12.74 14.97
N LEU A 325 18.56 11.97 14.55
CA LEU A 325 18.37 10.68 13.89
C LEU A 325 17.53 9.72 14.75
N SER A 326 17.77 9.69 16.06
CA SER A 326 16.95 8.89 16.98
C SER A 326 15.51 9.38 17.09
N GLY A 327 15.25 10.69 16.96
CA GLY A 327 13.90 11.26 16.88
C GLY A 327 13.18 10.92 15.58
N ALA A 328 13.91 10.88 14.46
CA ALA A 328 13.40 10.36 13.19
C ALA A 328 13.04 8.88 13.30
N LEU A 329 13.93 8.03 13.82
CA LEU A 329 13.69 6.60 14.07
C LEU A 329 12.50 6.36 15.02
N ASN A 330 12.36 7.19 16.08
CA ASN A 330 11.19 7.20 16.96
C ASN A 330 9.89 7.52 16.21
N THR A 331 9.93 8.45 15.24
CA THR A 331 8.77 8.79 14.40
C THR A 331 8.39 7.65 13.43
N VAL A 332 9.36 6.86 12.96
CA VAL A 332 9.11 5.61 12.22
C VAL A 332 8.41 4.60 13.13
N ALA A 333 8.89 4.40 14.36
CA ALA A 333 8.29 3.50 15.34
C ALA A 333 6.85 3.89 15.72
N VAL A 334 6.55 5.19 15.91
CA VAL A 334 5.18 5.68 16.11
C VAL A 334 4.28 5.34 14.91
N SER A 335 4.80 5.47 13.69
CA SER A 335 4.06 5.12 12.47
C SER A 335 3.77 3.62 12.37
N PHE A 336 4.78 2.77 12.65
CA PHE A 336 4.64 1.31 12.65
C PHE A 336 3.68 0.81 13.73
N MET A 337 3.71 1.41 14.92
CA MET A 337 2.76 1.15 15.99
C MET A 337 1.31 1.37 15.50
N LYS A 338 1.03 2.43 14.71
CA LYS A 338 -0.29 2.67 14.13
C LYS A 338 -0.65 1.60 13.09
N ILE A 339 0.23 1.36 12.12
CA ILE A 339 0.00 0.41 11.01
C ILE A 339 -0.31 -1.00 11.53
N ALA A 340 0.51 -1.52 12.46
CA ALA A 340 0.31 -2.84 13.04
C ALA A 340 -0.93 -2.92 13.96
N ASN A 341 -1.27 -1.84 14.67
CA ASN A 341 -2.49 -1.79 15.49
C ASN A 341 -3.76 -1.83 14.65
N ASP A 342 -3.82 -1.09 13.55
CA ASP A 342 -4.95 -1.13 12.63
C ASP A 342 -5.10 -2.53 12.01
N ILE A 343 -4.03 -3.06 11.40
CA ILE A 343 -4.08 -4.35 10.67
C ILE A 343 -4.54 -5.49 11.59
N ARG A 344 -4.07 -5.55 12.85
CA ARG A 344 -4.54 -6.57 13.82
C ARG A 344 -5.96 -6.34 14.33
N LEU A 345 -6.44 -5.10 14.37
CA LEU A 345 -7.84 -4.81 14.72
C LEU A 345 -8.77 -5.19 13.57
N LEU A 346 -8.44 -4.83 12.34
CA LEU A 346 -9.21 -5.20 11.14
C LEU A 346 -9.21 -6.72 10.90
N GLY A 347 -8.09 -7.40 11.19
CA GLY A 347 -7.97 -8.86 11.19
C GLY A 347 -8.51 -9.57 12.44
N SER A 348 -9.13 -8.87 13.38
CA SER A 348 -9.67 -9.51 14.60
C SER A 348 -10.90 -10.37 14.29
N GLY A 349 -10.88 -11.63 14.68
CA GLY A 349 -11.92 -12.59 14.26
C GLY A 349 -11.66 -14.02 14.75
N PRO A 350 -12.10 -15.06 14.01
CA PRO A 350 -12.82 -15.00 12.74
C PRO A 350 -14.33 -14.72 12.88
N ARG A 351 -14.90 -14.77 14.10
CA ARG A 351 -16.36 -14.64 14.32
C ARG A 351 -16.79 -13.57 15.35
N CYS A 352 -15.86 -13.07 16.17
CA CYS A 352 -16.17 -12.21 17.33
C CYS A 352 -15.30 -10.94 17.37
N GLY A 353 -14.94 -10.41 16.20
CA GLY A 353 -14.15 -9.19 16.03
C GLY A 353 -14.61 -8.42 14.77
N ILE A 354 -13.78 -7.50 14.29
CA ILE A 354 -14.11 -6.66 13.12
C ILE A 354 -14.13 -7.48 11.82
N GLY A 355 -13.15 -8.39 11.64
CA GLY A 355 -13.11 -9.38 10.57
C GLY A 355 -13.00 -8.84 9.13
N GLU A 356 -12.61 -7.58 8.93
CA GLU A 356 -12.54 -6.92 7.61
C GLU A 356 -11.32 -7.34 6.78
N LEU A 357 -10.24 -7.78 7.44
CA LEU A 357 -9.07 -8.37 6.79
C LEU A 357 -8.93 -9.85 7.16
N ILE A 358 -8.35 -10.62 6.24
CA ILE A 358 -7.80 -11.95 6.47
C ILE A 358 -6.27 -11.79 6.46
N LEU A 359 -5.58 -12.40 7.41
CA LEU A 359 -4.13 -12.30 7.59
C LEU A 359 -3.47 -13.68 7.37
N PRO A 360 -2.22 -13.75 6.88
CA PRO A 360 -1.53 -15.03 6.64
C PRO A 360 -1.41 -15.93 7.87
N GLU A 361 -1.61 -17.23 7.67
CA GLU A 361 -1.48 -18.26 8.71
C GLU A 361 -0.05 -18.83 8.74
N ASN A 362 0.86 -18.15 9.44
CA ASN A 362 2.28 -18.55 9.51
C ASN A 362 2.56 -19.68 10.51
N GLU A 363 1.89 -19.67 11.66
CA GLU A 363 2.06 -20.68 12.72
C GLU A 363 0.78 -20.93 13.54
N PRO A 364 0.66 -22.09 14.24
CA PRO A 364 -0.47 -22.35 15.12
C PRO A 364 -0.56 -21.35 16.30
N GLY A 365 -1.56 -20.48 16.28
CA GLY A 365 -1.76 -19.40 17.25
C GLY A 365 -2.25 -19.82 18.65
N SER A 366 -2.29 -21.12 18.95
CA SER A 366 -2.57 -21.64 20.30
C SER A 366 -2.14 -23.09 20.49
N SER A 367 -1.61 -23.39 21.67
CA SER A 367 -1.34 -24.76 22.14
C SER A 367 -2.59 -25.52 22.62
N ILE A 368 -3.75 -24.85 22.76
CA ILE A 368 -4.99 -25.44 23.33
C ILE A 368 -6.24 -25.18 22.47
N MET A 369 -6.20 -24.25 21.51
CA MET A 369 -7.28 -23.97 20.56
C MET A 369 -6.85 -24.32 19.12
N PRO A 370 -7.12 -25.55 18.63
CA PRO A 370 -6.88 -25.92 17.24
C PRO A 370 -7.57 -24.97 16.26
N GLY A 371 -6.90 -24.60 15.17
CA GLY A 371 -7.43 -23.68 14.17
C GLY A 371 -7.49 -22.21 14.59
N LYS A 372 -6.92 -21.83 15.74
CA LYS A 372 -6.72 -20.41 16.09
C LYS A 372 -5.40 -19.91 15.52
N VAL A 373 -5.45 -18.78 14.82
CA VAL A 373 -4.29 -18.04 14.30
C VAL A 373 -4.22 -16.65 14.95
N ASN A 374 -3.02 -16.10 15.11
CA ASN A 374 -2.77 -14.82 15.77
C ASN A 374 -2.10 -13.83 14.80
N PRO A 375 -2.29 -12.51 14.98
CA PRO A 375 -1.58 -11.48 14.22
C PRO A 375 -0.14 -11.28 14.74
N THR A 376 0.64 -12.36 14.85
CA THR A 376 1.98 -12.40 15.48
C THR A 376 2.97 -11.41 14.89
N GLN A 377 2.93 -11.19 13.57
CA GLN A 377 3.73 -10.18 12.89
C GLN A 377 3.37 -8.75 13.31
N CYS A 378 2.09 -8.48 13.58
CA CYS A 378 1.66 -7.19 14.16
C CYS A 378 2.14 -7.06 15.62
N GLU A 379 2.05 -8.13 16.40
CA GLU A 379 2.54 -8.17 17.78
C GLU A 379 4.05 -7.87 17.84
N ALA A 380 4.85 -8.52 17.00
CA ALA A 380 6.28 -8.27 16.83
C ALA A 380 6.59 -6.81 16.44
N MET A 381 5.88 -6.25 15.45
CA MET A 381 6.04 -4.84 15.05
C MET A 381 5.69 -3.88 16.20
N THR A 382 4.64 -4.13 16.99
CA THR A 382 4.30 -3.28 18.15
C THR A 382 5.36 -3.36 19.27
N MET A 383 5.93 -4.54 19.54
CA MET A 383 7.02 -4.70 20.51
C MET A 383 8.30 -4.01 20.05
N VAL A 384 8.68 -4.15 18.78
CA VAL A 384 9.83 -3.46 18.19
C VAL A 384 9.65 -1.94 18.26
N ALA A 385 8.46 -1.43 17.90
CA ALA A 385 8.17 -0.01 17.99
C ALA A 385 8.31 0.53 19.42
N ALA A 386 7.78 -0.18 20.42
CA ALA A 386 7.95 0.19 21.83
C ALA A 386 9.42 0.19 22.27
N GLN A 387 10.22 -0.80 21.83
CA GLN A 387 11.65 -0.85 22.13
C GLN A 387 12.42 0.32 21.50
N VAL A 388 12.09 0.74 20.27
CA VAL A 388 12.71 1.91 19.63
C VAL A 388 12.37 3.20 20.39
N MET A 389 11.13 3.36 20.88
CA MET A 389 10.76 4.51 21.73
C MET A 389 11.59 4.54 23.02
N GLY A 390 11.79 3.38 23.67
CA GLY A 390 12.66 3.24 24.84
C GLY A 390 14.14 3.54 24.52
N ASN A 391 14.65 3.04 23.40
CA ASN A 391 16.00 3.34 22.91
C ASN A 391 16.18 4.86 22.69
N HIS A 392 15.16 5.54 22.15
CA HIS A 392 15.21 6.99 21.92
C HIS A 392 15.31 7.79 23.23
N VAL A 393 14.57 7.42 24.27
CA VAL A 393 14.73 8.06 25.60
C VAL A 393 16.17 7.90 26.11
N ALA A 394 16.78 6.72 25.95
CA ALA A 394 18.17 6.50 26.32
C ALA A 394 19.19 7.31 25.48
N VAL A 395 18.91 7.52 24.18
CA VAL A 395 19.72 8.40 23.32
C VAL A 395 19.59 9.87 23.75
N THR A 396 18.38 10.36 24.00
CA THR A 396 18.13 11.73 24.42
C THR A 396 18.80 12.05 25.75
N VAL A 397 18.72 11.14 26.74
CA VAL A 397 19.46 11.26 28.02
C VAL A 397 20.97 11.19 27.79
N GLY A 398 21.45 10.33 26.88
CA GLY A 398 22.87 10.28 26.53
C GLY A 398 23.38 11.59 25.90
N GLY A 399 22.60 12.19 24.99
CA GLY A 399 22.92 13.46 24.32
C GLY A 399 23.03 14.62 25.30
N SER A 400 22.07 14.75 26.24
CA SER A 400 22.04 15.85 27.22
C SER A 400 23.19 15.86 28.24
N MET A 401 24.05 14.84 28.26
CA MET A 401 25.16 14.71 29.22
C MET A 401 26.52 15.16 28.65
N GLY A 402 26.52 16.11 27.72
CA GLY A 402 27.72 16.84 27.29
C GLY A 402 28.32 17.67 28.42
N HIS A 403 29.64 17.58 28.63
CA HIS A 403 30.36 18.35 29.64
C HIS A 403 31.63 18.94 29.04
N PHE A 404 31.70 20.28 28.95
CA PHE A 404 32.78 21.01 28.29
C PHE A 404 33.08 20.43 26.89
N GLU A 405 34.32 20.14 26.54
CA GLU A 405 34.71 19.73 25.18
C GLU A 405 34.38 18.26 24.81
N LEU A 406 33.69 17.49 25.67
CA LEU A 406 33.40 16.08 25.39
C LEU A 406 32.09 15.54 26.02
N ASN A 407 31.16 15.07 25.18
CA ASN A 407 30.11 14.16 25.64
C ASN A 407 30.70 12.76 25.90
N VAL A 408 30.48 12.23 27.11
CA VAL A 408 31.00 10.93 27.57
C VAL A 408 29.92 9.85 27.73
N PHE A 409 28.88 9.89 26.90
CA PHE A 409 27.85 8.85 26.78
C PHE A 409 27.87 8.18 25.40
N LYS A 410 28.98 8.33 24.65
CA LYS A 410 29.12 7.91 23.25
C LYS A 410 28.74 6.42 23.01
N PRO A 411 29.17 5.45 23.84
CA PRO A 411 28.76 4.04 23.72
C PRO A 411 27.25 3.81 23.89
N LEU A 412 26.59 4.46 24.85
CA LEU A 412 25.15 4.31 25.09
C LEU A 412 24.36 4.79 23.86
N ILE A 413 24.72 5.96 23.33
CA ILE A 413 24.07 6.57 22.17
C ILE A 413 24.13 5.61 20.98
N ILE A 414 25.33 5.15 20.59
CA ILE A 414 25.48 4.34 19.39
C ILE A 414 24.91 2.91 19.54
N LYS A 415 24.95 2.31 20.73
CA LYS A 415 24.24 1.04 21.00
C LYS A 415 22.75 1.17 20.65
N ASN A 416 22.11 2.22 21.14
CA ASN A 416 20.68 2.41 21.00
C ASN A 416 20.28 2.83 19.56
N VAL A 417 21.08 3.67 18.89
CA VAL A 417 20.87 4.04 17.48
C VAL A 417 21.02 2.80 16.57
N LEU A 418 22.13 2.07 16.64
CA LEU A 418 22.35 0.89 15.79
C LEU A 418 21.35 -0.23 16.09
N ASN A 419 21.02 -0.47 17.36
CA ASN A 419 20.00 -1.45 17.72
C ASN A 419 18.64 -1.09 17.10
N SER A 420 18.24 0.20 17.15
CA SER A 420 16.97 0.68 16.57
C SER A 420 16.94 0.54 15.04
N ILE A 421 18.03 0.92 14.36
CA ILE A 421 18.16 0.77 12.90
C ILE A 421 18.00 -0.70 12.51
N ARG A 422 18.69 -1.61 13.21
CA ARG A 422 18.58 -3.06 12.99
C ARG A 422 17.15 -3.56 13.19
N ILE A 423 16.55 -3.40 14.38
CA ILE A 423 15.24 -4.02 14.66
C ILE A 423 14.11 -3.44 13.81
N LEU A 424 14.18 -2.16 13.40
CA LEU A 424 13.27 -1.60 12.41
C LEU A 424 13.47 -2.22 11.03
N SER A 425 14.72 -2.47 10.61
CA SER A 425 15.02 -3.14 9.34
C SER A 425 14.50 -4.57 9.32
N ASP A 426 14.79 -5.33 10.38
CA ASP A 426 14.42 -6.74 10.48
C ASP A 426 12.89 -6.92 10.52
N VAL A 427 12.18 -6.06 11.27
CA VAL A 427 10.71 -6.11 11.33
C VAL A 427 10.03 -5.56 10.07
N CYS A 428 10.65 -4.62 9.34
CA CYS A 428 10.17 -4.23 8.01
C CYS A 428 10.11 -5.43 7.06
N HIS A 429 11.19 -6.22 6.96
CA HIS A 429 11.22 -7.40 6.10
C HIS A 429 10.18 -8.43 6.55
N SER A 430 10.21 -8.82 7.83
CA SER A 430 9.33 -9.87 8.37
C SER A 430 7.84 -9.50 8.25
N PHE A 431 7.47 -8.24 8.54
CA PHE A 431 6.10 -7.76 8.40
C PHE A 431 5.67 -7.62 6.93
N THR A 432 6.61 -7.34 6.01
CA THR A 432 6.33 -7.30 4.57
C THR A 432 6.00 -8.69 4.05
N GLU A 433 6.91 -9.65 4.29
CA GLU A 433 6.86 -11.01 3.76
C GLU A 433 5.72 -11.84 4.39
N TYR A 434 5.68 -11.92 5.72
CA TYR A 434 4.78 -12.80 6.46
C TYR A 434 3.47 -12.13 6.92
N CYS A 435 3.23 -10.88 6.52
CA CYS A 435 1.94 -10.22 6.73
C CYS A 435 1.46 -9.47 5.49
N VAL A 436 2.03 -8.30 5.17
CA VAL A 436 1.45 -7.34 4.20
C VAL A 436 1.19 -7.94 2.83
N VAL A 437 2.13 -8.73 2.28
CA VAL A 437 2.00 -9.34 0.94
C VAL A 437 0.77 -10.25 0.84
N GLY A 438 0.46 -10.99 1.91
CA GLY A 438 -0.65 -11.95 1.97
C GLY A 438 -1.93 -11.46 2.68
N ILE A 439 -2.07 -10.15 2.96
CA ILE A 439 -3.34 -9.61 3.46
C ILE A 439 -4.42 -9.76 2.37
N GLU A 440 -5.58 -10.30 2.72
CA GLU A 440 -6.76 -10.34 1.86
C GLU A 440 -7.93 -9.55 2.47
N ALA A 441 -8.83 -9.05 1.63
CA ALA A 441 -10.00 -8.28 2.04
C ALA A 441 -11.23 -9.20 2.19
N ASN A 442 -11.83 -9.25 3.39
CA ASN A 442 -13.01 -10.07 3.66
C ASN A 442 -14.28 -9.40 3.11
N LYS A 443 -14.51 -9.52 1.80
CA LYS A 443 -15.60 -8.85 1.07
C LYS A 443 -16.96 -9.05 1.73
N THR A 444 -17.30 -10.27 2.15
CA THR A 444 -18.58 -10.58 2.81
C THR A 444 -18.78 -9.78 4.10
N VAL A 445 -17.75 -9.64 4.94
CA VAL A 445 -17.81 -8.84 6.17
C VAL A 445 -17.80 -7.34 5.87
N LEU A 446 -16.99 -6.91 4.91
CA LEU A 446 -16.92 -5.51 4.46
C LEU A 446 -18.29 -5.01 3.94
N GLU A 447 -18.94 -5.77 3.06
CA GLU A 447 -20.27 -5.47 2.55
C GLU A 447 -21.36 -5.54 3.64
N ARG A 448 -21.21 -6.43 4.63
CA ARG A 448 -22.13 -6.50 5.77
C ARG A 448 -22.00 -5.24 6.63
N ASN A 449 -20.79 -4.92 7.07
CA ASN A 449 -20.51 -3.74 7.89
C ASN A 449 -20.89 -2.44 7.17
N MET A 450 -20.77 -2.39 5.83
CA MET A 450 -21.26 -1.29 5.00
C MET A 450 -22.80 -1.17 4.99
N ARG A 451 -23.53 -2.29 4.90
CA ARG A 451 -25.01 -2.32 4.90
C ARG A 451 -25.61 -2.05 6.29
N GLU A 452 -24.96 -2.49 7.35
CA GLU A 452 -25.40 -2.34 8.74
C GLU A 452 -25.11 -0.94 9.33
N SER A 453 -24.21 -0.15 8.71
CA SER A 453 -23.82 1.15 9.25
C SER A 453 -24.92 2.21 9.16
N LEU A 454 -25.37 2.66 10.33
CA LEU A 454 -26.31 3.78 10.46
C LEU A 454 -25.70 5.14 10.10
N MET A 455 -24.38 5.24 9.83
CA MET A 455 -23.72 6.51 9.49
C MET A 455 -23.83 6.87 7.99
N LEU A 456 -24.37 5.99 7.14
CA LEU A 456 -24.80 6.37 5.79
C LEU A 456 -25.81 7.53 5.80
N VAL A 457 -26.54 7.70 6.92
CA VAL A 457 -27.47 8.82 7.19
C VAL A 457 -26.83 10.19 7.02
N THR A 458 -25.50 10.31 7.16
CA THR A 458 -24.77 11.58 6.98
C THR A 458 -24.94 12.15 5.57
N ALA A 459 -25.15 11.30 4.55
CA ALA A 459 -25.47 11.75 3.18
C ALA A 459 -26.79 12.52 3.10
N LEU A 460 -27.71 12.33 4.06
CA LEU A 460 -29.00 13.04 4.11
C LEU A 460 -28.88 14.47 4.68
N ASN A 461 -27.79 14.78 5.40
CA ASN A 461 -27.62 16.06 6.09
C ASN A 461 -27.85 17.30 5.19
N PRO A 462 -27.39 17.36 3.92
CA PRO A 462 -27.63 18.51 3.04
C PRO A 462 -29.11 18.67 2.61
N TYR A 463 -29.90 17.60 2.66
CA TYR A 463 -31.26 17.54 2.14
C TYR A 463 -32.34 17.72 3.22
N ILE A 464 -32.11 17.18 4.43
CA ILE A 464 -33.08 17.23 5.54
C ILE A 464 -32.57 17.96 6.79
N GLY A 465 -31.29 18.35 6.82
CA GLY A 465 -30.65 18.94 7.98
C GLY A 465 -30.26 17.91 9.05
N TYR A 466 -29.25 18.28 9.85
CA TYR A 466 -28.64 17.40 10.86
C TYR A 466 -29.67 16.80 11.85
N ASP A 467 -30.60 17.60 12.37
CA ASP A 467 -31.54 17.13 13.40
C ASP A 467 -32.50 16.04 12.89
N LYS A 468 -32.93 16.10 11.63
CA LYS A 468 -33.78 15.07 11.04
C LYS A 468 -32.98 13.80 10.75
N ALA A 469 -31.78 13.93 10.20
CA ALA A 469 -30.86 12.80 10.00
C ALA A 469 -30.53 12.10 11.34
N ALA A 470 -30.26 12.88 12.39
CA ALA A 470 -30.02 12.36 13.74
C ALA A 470 -31.26 11.67 14.35
N GLN A 471 -32.47 12.11 14.03
CA GLN A 471 -33.71 11.41 14.42
C GLN A 471 -33.86 10.07 13.68
N ILE A 472 -33.57 10.02 12.38
CA ILE A 472 -33.57 8.77 11.58
C ILE A 472 -32.60 7.76 12.18
N ALA A 473 -31.34 8.17 12.42
CA ALA A 473 -30.32 7.32 13.01
C ALA A 473 -30.72 6.79 14.40
N LYS A 474 -31.26 7.65 15.26
CA LYS A 474 -31.74 7.27 16.60
C LYS A 474 -32.94 6.31 16.54
N LYS A 475 -33.85 6.48 15.57
CA LYS A 475 -34.98 5.56 15.39
C LYS A 475 -34.52 4.20 14.87
N ALA A 476 -33.73 4.17 13.81
CA ALA A 476 -33.11 2.97 13.26
C ALA A 476 -32.39 2.14 14.35
N HIS A 477 -31.52 2.79 15.14
CA HIS A 477 -30.81 2.15 16.24
C HIS A 477 -31.73 1.61 17.35
N LYS A 478 -32.75 2.39 17.75
CA LYS A 478 -33.68 2.02 18.82
C LYS A 478 -34.61 0.87 18.44
N GLU A 479 -35.02 0.81 17.18
CA GLU A 479 -36.05 -0.11 16.68
C GLU A 479 -35.48 -1.30 15.90
N GLY A 480 -34.16 -1.31 15.65
CA GLY A 480 -33.47 -2.37 14.90
C GLY A 480 -33.76 -2.34 13.39
N THR A 481 -34.27 -1.22 12.87
CA THR A 481 -34.68 -1.05 11.47
C THR A 481 -33.58 -0.39 10.64
N THR A 482 -33.65 -0.54 9.32
CA THR A 482 -32.76 0.17 8.40
C THR A 482 -33.00 1.69 8.44
N LEU A 483 -31.99 2.46 8.01
CA LEU A 483 -32.14 3.91 7.83
C LEU A 483 -33.31 4.28 6.89
N ARG A 484 -33.57 3.47 5.87
CA ARG A 484 -34.65 3.69 4.89
C ARG A 484 -36.02 3.54 5.53
N GLU A 485 -36.22 2.47 6.29
CA GLU A 485 -37.45 2.23 7.06
C GLU A 485 -37.64 3.31 8.14
N ALA A 486 -36.58 3.69 8.85
CA ALA A 486 -36.64 4.75 9.85
C ALA A 486 -36.94 6.14 9.27
N ALA A 487 -36.45 6.44 8.06
CA ALA A 487 -36.73 7.70 7.34
C ALA A 487 -38.19 7.78 6.89
N LEU A 488 -38.68 6.70 6.27
CA LEU A 488 -40.08 6.52 5.88
C LEU A 488 -41.00 6.61 7.10
N ALA A 489 -40.71 5.86 8.17
CA ALA A 489 -41.51 5.80 9.38
C ALA A 489 -41.40 7.04 10.29
N LEU A 490 -40.65 8.08 9.88
CA LEU A 490 -40.69 9.41 10.49
C LEU A 490 -41.36 10.46 9.57
N GLY A 491 -41.66 10.12 8.32
CA GLY A 491 -42.15 11.07 7.31
C GLY A 491 -41.10 12.13 6.92
N HIS A 492 -39.82 11.90 7.24
CA HIS A 492 -38.74 12.85 6.91
C HIS A 492 -38.29 12.76 5.45
N LEU A 493 -38.50 11.60 4.82
CA LEU A 493 -38.23 11.31 3.41
C LEU A 493 -39.25 10.30 2.86
N THR A 494 -39.60 10.40 1.58
CA THR A 494 -40.23 9.29 0.84
C THR A 494 -39.19 8.24 0.44
N ALA A 495 -39.64 7.11 -0.12
CA ALA A 495 -38.74 6.06 -0.61
C ALA A 495 -37.84 6.59 -1.73
N GLU A 496 -38.46 7.25 -2.70
CA GLU A 496 -37.81 7.84 -3.88
C GLU A 496 -36.85 8.97 -3.49
N GLN A 497 -37.13 9.71 -2.40
CA GLN A 497 -36.23 10.72 -1.87
C GLN A 497 -35.03 10.08 -1.15
N PHE A 498 -35.25 9.06 -0.31
CA PHE A 498 -34.16 8.33 0.35
C PHE A 498 -33.23 7.68 -0.68
N ASP A 499 -33.79 6.97 -1.65
CA ASP A 499 -33.07 6.27 -2.70
C ASP A 499 -32.42 7.23 -3.72
N LYS A 500 -32.79 8.52 -3.70
CA LYS A 500 -32.13 9.59 -4.48
C LYS A 500 -31.02 10.31 -3.72
N TYR A 501 -31.13 10.41 -2.39
CA TYR A 501 -30.14 11.08 -1.54
C TYR A 501 -29.03 10.13 -1.04
N VAL A 502 -29.28 8.82 -1.05
CA VAL A 502 -28.25 7.77 -0.91
C VAL A 502 -27.93 7.24 -2.32
N ASN A 503 -27.12 8.01 -3.05
CA ASN A 503 -27.36 8.33 -4.45
C ASN A 503 -26.80 7.33 -5.51
N PRO A 504 -27.65 6.74 -6.37
CA PRO A 504 -27.23 5.93 -7.53
C PRO A 504 -26.48 6.70 -8.63
N LYS A 505 -26.60 8.03 -8.69
CA LYS A 505 -25.89 8.85 -9.69
C LYS A 505 -24.37 8.73 -9.53
N ASP A 506 -23.88 8.66 -8.30
CA ASP A 506 -22.46 8.44 -8.00
C ASP A 506 -21.97 7.10 -8.59
N MET A 507 -22.84 6.10 -8.70
CA MET A 507 -22.52 4.84 -9.38
C MET A 507 -22.51 4.99 -10.90
N TYR A 508 -23.43 5.78 -11.49
CA TYR A 508 -23.41 6.07 -12.93
C TYR A 508 -22.16 6.88 -13.34
N GLU A 509 -21.84 7.96 -12.61
CA GLU A 509 -20.66 8.80 -12.86
C GLU A 509 -19.34 8.08 -12.55
N LYS A 510 -19.33 7.10 -11.63
CA LYS A 510 -18.15 6.26 -11.40
C LYS A 510 -17.99 5.15 -12.44
N ASN A 511 -19.05 4.41 -12.74
CA ASN A 511 -18.97 3.17 -13.51
C ASN A 511 -19.22 3.37 -15.01
N GLY A 512 -19.93 4.42 -15.41
CA GLY A 512 -20.44 4.59 -16.78
C GLY A 512 -21.71 3.79 -17.09
N TYR A 513 -22.28 3.14 -16.08
CA TYR A 513 -23.57 2.44 -16.18
C TYR A 513 -24.24 2.35 -14.81
N LEU A 514 -25.56 2.16 -14.80
CA LEU A 514 -26.38 2.01 -13.60
C LEU A 514 -27.48 0.97 -13.85
N VAL A 515 -27.69 0.06 -12.90
CA VAL A 515 -28.87 -0.82 -12.88
C VAL A 515 -30.04 -0.09 -12.22
N ILE A 516 -31.22 -0.18 -12.81
CA ILE A 516 -32.49 0.29 -12.26
C ILE A 516 -33.43 -0.91 -12.18
N GLU A 517 -33.67 -1.39 -10.97
CA GLU A 517 -34.61 -2.48 -10.71
C GLU A 517 -36.04 -2.05 -11.06
N GLN A 518 -36.82 -2.96 -11.65
CA GLN A 518 -38.25 -2.78 -11.96
C GLN A 518 -38.56 -1.47 -12.73
N LEU A 519 -37.76 -1.13 -13.74
CA LEU A 519 -38.06 -0.02 -14.64
C LEU A 519 -39.43 -0.21 -15.29
N ILE A 520 -39.76 -1.43 -15.72
CA ILE A 520 -41.10 -1.81 -16.19
C ILE A 520 -41.64 -3.01 -15.39
N THR A 521 -42.96 -3.23 -15.42
CA THR A 521 -43.58 -4.37 -14.74
C THR A 521 -43.47 -5.66 -15.56
N HIS A 522 -43.62 -6.83 -14.93
CA HIS A 522 -43.70 -8.10 -15.66
C HIS A 522 -44.86 -8.14 -16.69
N ASP A 523 -45.95 -7.38 -16.46
CA ASP A 523 -47.05 -7.25 -17.41
C ASP A 523 -46.67 -6.38 -18.62
N ASP A 524 -45.86 -5.33 -18.43
CA ASP A 524 -45.22 -4.61 -19.54
C ASP A 524 -44.28 -5.53 -20.33
N CYS A 525 -43.43 -6.32 -19.64
CA CYS A 525 -42.56 -7.30 -20.30
C CYS A 525 -43.37 -8.26 -21.18
N LYS A 526 -44.51 -8.75 -20.67
CA LYS A 526 -45.43 -9.62 -21.41
C LYS A 526 -46.01 -8.92 -22.65
N LYS A 527 -46.53 -7.69 -22.50
CA LYS A 527 -47.12 -6.90 -23.61
C LYS A 527 -46.12 -6.62 -24.72
N LEU A 528 -44.88 -6.25 -24.39
CA LEU A 528 -43.82 -6.02 -25.37
C LEU A 528 -43.48 -7.31 -26.14
N LYS A 529 -43.40 -8.45 -25.45
CA LYS A 529 -43.19 -9.78 -26.08
C LYS A 529 -44.36 -10.18 -26.97
N GLU A 530 -45.59 -9.88 -26.57
CA GLU A 530 -46.80 -10.19 -27.36
C GLU A 530 -46.93 -9.31 -28.62
N SER A 531 -46.60 -8.02 -28.57
CA SER A 531 -46.52 -7.13 -29.75
C SER A 531 -45.47 -7.64 -30.74
N ILE A 532 -44.27 -7.99 -30.27
CA ILE A 532 -43.19 -8.54 -31.12
C ILE A 532 -43.59 -9.88 -31.74
N LYS A 533 -44.24 -10.77 -30.98
CA LYS A 533 -44.75 -12.02 -31.54
C LYS A 533 -45.75 -11.75 -32.68
N GLN A 534 -46.67 -10.80 -32.51
CA GLN A 534 -47.62 -10.42 -33.57
C GLN A 534 -46.93 -9.83 -34.80
N LEU A 535 -45.85 -9.07 -34.63
CA LEU A 535 -45.04 -8.57 -35.76
C LEU A 535 -44.37 -9.72 -36.51
N ILE A 536 -43.73 -10.65 -35.80
CA ILE A 536 -43.10 -11.83 -36.44
C ILE A 536 -44.15 -12.70 -37.12
N ASP A 537 -45.31 -12.92 -36.50
CA ASP A 537 -46.40 -13.72 -37.08
C ASP A 537 -46.93 -13.10 -38.39
N LYS A 538 -47.04 -11.76 -38.48
CA LYS A 538 -47.40 -11.01 -39.71
C LYS A 538 -46.28 -10.96 -40.74
N TRP A 539 -45.01 -11.04 -40.33
CA TRP A 539 -43.85 -10.89 -41.20
C TRP A 539 -43.70 -12.05 -42.21
N ASN A 540 -43.35 -11.71 -43.45
CA ASN A 540 -43.09 -12.67 -44.53
C ASN A 540 -41.60 -12.67 -44.94
N PRO A 541 -40.83 -13.71 -44.60
CA PRO A 541 -39.41 -13.79 -44.92
C PRO A 541 -39.10 -13.91 -46.42
N GLU A 542 -40.08 -14.25 -47.26
CA GLU A 542 -39.85 -14.45 -48.71
C GLU A 542 -40.07 -13.19 -49.56
N SER A 543 -40.59 -12.10 -48.97
CA SER A 543 -40.76 -10.81 -49.66
C SER A 543 -39.82 -9.70 -49.17
N ASP A 544 -39.20 -9.87 -48.00
CA ASP A 544 -38.21 -8.94 -47.45
C ASP A 544 -36.79 -9.33 -47.87
N THR A 545 -35.95 -8.35 -48.24
CA THR A 545 -34.51 -8.55 -48.48
C THR A 545 -33.72 -8.62 -47.16
N SER A 546 -34.13 -9.58 -46.32
CA SER A 546 -33.62 -9.78 -44.96
C SER A 546 -32.09 -9.83 -44.88
N CYS A 547 -31.53 -9.06 -43.97
CA CYS A 547 -30.08 -8.94 -43.80
C CYS A 547 -29.61 -9.86 -42.66
N ILE A 548 -28.60 -10.70 -42.95
CA ILE A 548 -27.96 -11.54 -41.95
C ILE A 548 -27.06 -10.65 -41.08
N PHE A 549 -27.32 -10.61 -39.77
CA PHE A 549 -26.57 -9.78 -38.83
C PHE A 549 -25.53 -10.63 -38.09
N SER A 550 -24.34 -10.71 -38.68
CA SER A 550 -23.15 -11.25 -38.02
C SER A 550 -22.46 -10.20 -37.16
N THR A 551 -21.86 -10.62 -36.05
CA THR A 551 -21.00 -9.78 -35.18
C THR A 551 -19.55 -10.24 -35.15
N THR A 552 -19.22 -11.32 -35.85
CA THR A 552 -17.83 -11.72 -36.12
C THR A 552 -17.37 -11.11 -37.45
N GLY A 553 -16.09 -10.75 -37.56
CA GLY A 553 -15.62 -9.93 -38.67
C GLY A 553 -15.47 -10.69 -39.98
N ASN A 554 -16.40 -10.52 -40.94
CA ASN A 554 -16.20 -10.42 -42.40
C ASN A 554 -17.53 -10.52 -43.22
N ARG A 555 -17.72 -9.57 -44.14
CA ARG A 555 -18.31 -9.72 -45.51
C ARG A 555 -19.78 -9.43 -45.87
N GLN A 556 -20.75 -9.26 -44.97
CA GLN A 556 -22.14 -8.88 -45.41
C GLN A 556 -22.73 -7.57 -44.87
N GLN A 557 -22.45 -7.16 -43.62
CA GLN A 557 -23.02 -5.92 -43.04
C GLN A 557 -22.82 -4.68 -43.94
N SER A 558 -21.65 -4.57 -44.57
CA SER A 558 -21.18 -3.37 -45.28
C SER A 558 -21.73 -3.21 -46.70
N LYS A 559 -22.68 -4.05 -47.15
CA LYS A 559 -23.13 -4.07 -48.56
C LYS A 559 -24.64 -3.88 -48.81
N SER A 560 -25.51 -4.03 -47.81
CA SER A 560 -26.96 -3.98 -48.04
C SER A 560 -27.58 -2.62 -47.71
N ARG A 561 -28.20 -1.99 -48.71
CA ARG A 561 -28.96 -0.73 -48.55
C ARG A 561 -30.09 -0.85 -47.52
N TYR A 562 -30.65 -2.06 -47.35
CA TYR A 562 -31.62 -2.42 -46.31
C TYR A 562 -31.19 -1.98 -44.89
N PHE A 563 -29.89 -2.03 -44.59
CA PHE A 563 -29.39 -1.58 -43.28
C PHE A 563 -29.42 -0.05 -43.12
N LEU A 564 -29.12 0.71 -44.19
CA LEU A 564 -29.22 2.18 -44.17
C LEU A 564 -30.68 2.66 -44.11
N ASP A 565 -31.57 2.00 -44.85
CA ASP A 565 -32.99 2.35 -44.97
C ASP A 565 -33.81 1.87 -43.75
N SER A 566 -33.19 1.13 -42.81
CA SER A 566 -33.83 0.61 -41.59
C SER A 566 -34.04 1.64 -40.47
N ALA A 567 -33.60 2.89 -40.65
CA ALA A 567 -33.67 3.93 -39.63
C ALA A 567 -35.13 4.34 -39.30
N ASP A 568 -35.93 4.58 -40.34
CA ASP A 568 -37.34 4.99 -40.24
C ASP A 568 -38.32 3.79 -40.16
N ASN A 569 -37.83 2.54 -40.05
CA ASN A 569 -38.60 1.31 -40.27
C ASN A 569 -38.46 0.26 -39.15
N ILE A 570 -39.31 -0.77 -39.17
CA ILE A 570 -39.11 -2.04 -38.43
C ILE A 570 -38.56 -3.08 -39.40
N SER A 571 -37.23 -3.16 -39.48
CA SER A 571 -36.50 -4.15 -40.26
C SER A 571 -36.17 -5.39 -39.41
N PHE A 572 -36.07 -6.54 -40.08
CA PHE A 572 -35.84 -7.86 -39.47
C PHE A 572 -34.41 -8.33 -39.79
N PHE A 573 -33.66 -8.69 -38.75
CA PHE A 573 -32.25 -9.10 -38.85
C PHE A 573 -32.08 -10.54 -38.34
N LEU A 574 -31.41 -11.35 -39.14
CA LEU A 574 -31.37 -12.80 -38.96
C LEU A 574 -30.06 -13.30 -38.35
N GLU A 575 -30.15 -14.41 -37.62
CA GLU A 575 -28.99 -15.19 -37.15
C GLU A 575 -28.14 -15.67 -38.34
N GLU A 576 -26.83 -15.85 -38.10
CA GLU A 576 -25.83 -16.14 -39.15
C GLU A 576 -26.20 -17.37 -40.02
N ASP A 577 -26.70 -18.43 -39.38
CA ASP A 577 -27.11 -19.69 -40.03
C ASP A 577 -28.62 -19.76 -40.36
N ALA A 578 -29.40 -18.67 -40.31
CA ALA A 578 -30.86 -18.74 -40.45
C ALA A 578 -31.36 -19.12 -41.86
N ILE A 579 -30.60 -18.74 -42.90
CA ILE A 579 -30.94 -18.99 -44.30
C ILE A 579 -30.16 -20.21 -44.81
N ASP A 580 -30.84 -21.16 -45.46
CA ASP A 580 -30.17 -22.24 -46.18
C ASP A 580 -29.40 -21.68 -47.40
N PRO A 581 -28.09 -21.95 -47.51
CA PRO A 581 -27.25 -21.34 -48.54
C PRO A 581 -27.59 -21.77 -49.97
N ASN A 582 -28.32 -22.89 -50.16
CA ASN A 582 -28.68 -23.43 -51.47
C ASN A 582 -30.07 -22.95 -51.91
N THR A 583 -31.07 -23.06 -51.04
CA THR A 583 -32.49 -22.76 -51.33
C THR A 583 -32.87 -21.30 -51.12
N LYS A 584 -32.05 -20.53 -50.38
CA LYS A 584 -32.30 -19.13 -49.98
C LYS A 584 -33.55 -18.91 -49.13
N LYS A 585 -34.10 -19.97 -48.54
CA LYS A 585 -35.22 -19.92 -47.58
C LYS A 585 -34.73 -20.12 -46.14
N LEU A 586 -35.58 -19.81 -45.16
CA LEU A 586 -35.28 -20.10 -43.75
C LEU A 586 -35.14 -21.61 -43.54
N ASN A 587 -34.10 -22.04 -42.80
CA ASN A 587 -33.88 -23.46 -42.45
C ASN A 587 -34.44 -23.87 -41.08
N ARG A 588 -35.08 -22.93 -40.38
CA ARG A 588 -35.66 -23.07 -39.04
C ARG A 588 -36.93 -22.23 -38.91
N ASP A 589 -37.64 -22.38 -37.80
CA ASP A 589 -38.80 -21.54 -37.47
C ASP A 589 -38.45 -20.04 -37.49
N LYS A 590 -39.39 -19.19 -37.92
CA LYS A 590 -39.15 -17.74 -38.06
C LYS A 590 -38.95 -17.02 -36.72
N HIS A 591 -39.61 -17.45 -35.64
CA HIS A 591 -39.37 -16.88 -34.30
C HIS A 591 -37.98 -17.22 -33.76
N HIS A 592 -37.37 -18.32 -34.23
CA HIS A 592 -36.00 -18.74 -33.91
C HIS A 592 -34.94 -18.32 -34.96
N SER A 593 -35.34 -17.60 -36.02
CA SER A 593 -34.46 -17.15 -37.10
C SER A 593 -33.93 -15.72 -36.89
N ILE A 594 -34.63 -14.92 -36.08
CA ILE A 594 -34.38 -13.50 -35.89
C ILE A 594 -33.48 -13.28 -34.66
N ASN A 595 -32.46 -12.42 -34.79
CA ASN A 595 -31.64 -11.98 -33.66
C ASN A 595 -31.88 -10.52 -33.26
N LYS A 596 -32.40 -9.69 -34.18
CA LYS A 596 -32.71 -8.29 -33.90
C LYS A 596 -33.87 -7.79 -34.77
N MET A 597 -34.67 -6.89 -34.21
CA MET A 597 -35.65 -6.07 -34.93
C MET A 597 -35.40 -4.60 -34.60
N GLY A 598 -35.46 -3.70 -35.58
CA GLY A 598 -35.18 -2.27 -35.41
C GLY A 598 -35.22 -1.48 -36.72
N HIS A 599 -35.14 -0.16 -36.73
CA HIS A 599 -34.72 0.71 -35.62
C HIS A 599 -35.82 1.65 -35.08
N ALA A 600 -37.01 1.66 -35.68
CA ALA A 600 -38.09 2.61 -35.36
C ALA A 600 -39.23 2.06 -34.45
N LEU A 601 -39.02 0.98 -33.69
CA LEU A 601 -40.04 0.40 -32.77
C LEU A 601 -40.65 1.44 -31.82
N HIS A 602 -39.84 2.34 -31.26
CA HIS A 602 -40.28 3.44 -30.37
C HIS A 602 -41.19 4.49 -31.04
N ILE A 603 -41.26 4.52 -32.38
CA ILE A 603 -42.13 5.41 -33.16
C ILE A 603 -43.37 4.64 -33.63
N LEU A 604 -43.16 3.44 -34.18
CA LEU A 604 -44.14 2.71 -34.97
C LEU A 604 -45.00 1.71 -34.17
N GLU A 605 -44.50 1.16 -33.06
CA GLU A 605 -45.27 0.24 -32.21
C GLU A 605 -45.80 0.92 -30.94
N PRO A 606 -47.12 0.89 -30.65
CA PRO A 606 -47.71 1.58 -29.50
C PRO A 606 -47.11 1.21 -28.14
N GLU A 607 -46.87 -0.08 -27.87
CA GLU A 607 -46.35 -0.53 -26.57
C GLU A 607 -44.88 -0.13 -26.35
N PHE A 608 -44.07 -0.17 -27.40
CA PHE A 608 -42.67 0.28 -27.34
C PHE A 608 -42.60 1.80 -27.17
N LYS A 609 -43.45 2.55 -27.87
CA LYS A 609 -43.61 4.00 -27.66
C LYS A 609 -44.06 4.33 -26.23
N ARG A 610 -45.05 3.62 -25.70
CA ARG A 610 -45.55 3.78 -24.31
C ARG A 610 -44.44 3.62 -23.27
N VAL A 611 -43.54 2.66 -23.45
CA VAL A 611 -42.40 2.42 -22.54
C VAL A 611 -41.28 3.45 -22.74
N SER A 612 -40.86 3.70 -23.99
CA SER A 612 -39.77 4.62 -24.30
C SER A 612 -40.03 6.08 -23.92
N PHE A 613 -41.29 6.54 -23.97
CA PHE A 613 -41.69 7.90 -23.60
C PHE A 613 -42.36 7.98 -22.21
N SER A 614 -42.19 6.94 -21.38
CA SER A 614 -42.75 6.88 -20.02
C SER A 614 -42.10 7.87 -19.04
N ASP A 615 -42.83 8.26 -18.01
CA ASP A 615 -42.35 9.27 -17.05
C ASP A 615 -41.13 8.80 -16.22
N LYS A 616 -40.92 7.49 -16.09
CA LYS A 616 -39.68 6.92 -15.55
C LYS A 616 -38.48 7.27 -16.44
N VAL A 617 -38.60 7.11 -17.76
CA VAL A 617 -37.54 7.52 -18.72
C VAL A 617 -37.33 9.03 -18.68
N LYS A 618 -38.42 9.82 -18.63
CA LYS A 618 -38.34 11.29 -18.46
C LYS A 618 -37.62 11.70 -17.17
N SER A 619 -37.70 10.92 -16.10
CA SER A 619 -36.95 11.16 -14.86
C SER A 619 -35.46 10.84 -15.03
N ILE A 620 -35.12 9.71 -15.66
CA ILE A 620 -33.72 9.30 -15.88
C ILE A 620 -32.97 10.35 -16.70
N VAL A 621 -33.53 10.81 -17.83
CA VAL A 621 -32.88 11.82 -18.68
C VAL A 621 -32.73 13.16 -17.94
N ARG A 622 -33.68 13.53 -17.08
CA ARG A 622 -33.65 14.75 -16.27
C ARG A 622 -32.56 14.70 -15.20
N ASP A 623 -32.47 13.60 -14.45
CA ASP A 623 -31.49 13.44 -13.36
C ASP A 623 -30.04 13.26 -13.87
N LEU A 624 -29.90 12.80 -15.12
CA LEU A 624 -28.65 12.80 -15.89
C LEU A 624 -28.46 14.05 -16.76
N ASN A 625 -29.15 15.15 -16.43
CA ASN A 625 -28.97 16.50 -16.99
C ASN A 625 -29.13 16.62 -18.52
N PHE A 626 -29.88 15.76 -19.20
CA PHE A 626 -30.26 15.98 -20.61
C PHE A 626 -31.27 17.13 -20.71
N ILE A 627 -31.01 18.07 -21.62
CA ILE A 627 -31.78 19.32 -21.76
C ILE A 627 -32.91 19.12 -22.80
N LYS A 628 -32.55 18.61 -23.98
CA LYS A 628 -33.46 18.28 -25.07
C LYS A 628 -33.18 16.86 -25.59
N PRO A 629 -33.41 15.83 -24.76
CA PRO A 629 -33.20 14.43 -25.12
C PRO A 629 -34.15 13.97 -26.24
N ALA A 630 -33.60 13.27 -27.22
CA ALA A 630 -34.34 12.62 -28.31
C ALA A 630 -33.95 11.15 -28.42
N ILE A 631 -34.88 10.27 -28.82
CA ILE A 631 -34.57 8.86 -29.10
C ILE A 631 -34.14 8.73 -30.55
N CYS A 632 -32.91 8.24 -30.80
CA CYS A 632 -32.40 8.09 -32.16
C CYS A 632 -32.67 6.70 -32.75
N GLN A 633 -32.62 5.64 -31.95
CA GLN A 633 -32.97 4.28 -32.36
C GLN A 633 -33.54 3.45 -31.21
N SER A 634 -34.29 2.42 -31.56
CA SER A 634 -34.79 1.38 -30.65
C SER A 634 -34.74 0.01 -31.31
N MET A 635 -34.30 -1.00 -30.56
CA MET A 635 -34.09 -2.36 -31.03
C MET A 635 -34.68 -3.36 -30.05
N TYR A 636 -35.33 -4.38 -30.56
CA TYR A 636 -35.58 -5.61 -29.82
C TYR A 636 -34.48 -6.60 -30.17
N ILE A 637 -33.83 -7.23 -29.17
CA ILE A 637 -32.67 -8.12 -29.40
C ILE A 637 -32.91 -9.46 -28.74
N PHE A 638 -33.03 -10.49 -29.58
CA PHE A 638 -33.06 -11.88 -29.17
C PHE A 638 -31.63 -12.38 -29.02
N LYS A 639 -31.32 -13.09 -27.94
CA LYS A 639 -30.35 -14.19 -28.02
C LYS A 639 -31.12 -15.48 -27.92
N GLN A 640 -31.29 -16.14 -29.06
CA GLN A 640 -32.01 -17.40 -29.17
C GLN A 640 -31.29 -18.51 -28.37
N PRO A 641 -32.01 -19.51 -27.83
CA PRO A 641 -31.40 -20.57 -27.02
C PRO A 641 -30.24 -21.26 -27.75
N LYS A 642 -29.09 -21.40 -27.08
CA LYS A 642 -27.85 -22.06 -27.56
C LYS A 642 -27.19 -21.47 -28.83
N ILE A 643 -27.85 -20.61 -29.60
CA ILE A 643 -27.35 -20.08 -30.88
C ILE A 643 -27.05 -18.58 -30.85
N GLY A 644 -27.70 -17.80 -29.96
CA GLY A 644 -27.64 -16.34 -29.98
C GLY A 644 -26.23 -15.78 -29.80
N GLY A 645 -25.70 -15.15 -30.86
CA GLY A 645 -24.28 -14.81 -31.03
C GLY A 645 -23.64 -13.86 -30.01
N LYS A 646 -22.30 -13.81 -30.00
CA LYS A 646 -21.49 -12.91 -29.15
C LYS A 646 -21.40 -11.51 -29.76
N VAL A 647 -21.89 -10.50 -29.06
CA VAL A 647 -21.61 -9.09 -29.39
C VAL A 647 -20.27 -8.71 -28.77
N GLY A 648 -19.29 -8.36 -29.60
CA GLY A 648 -17.95 -7.98 -29.15
C GLY A 648 -17.87 -6.61 -28.44
N PRO A 649 -16.73 -6.29 -27.81
CA PRO A 649 -16.47 -5.00 -27.18
C PRO A 649 -16.75 -3.79 -28.09
N HIS A 650 -17.57 -2.85 -27.61
CA HIS A 650 -17.86 -1.57 -28.27
C HIS A 650 -18.30 -0.49 -27.27
N GLN A 651 -18.49 0.71 -27.80
CA GLN A 651 -19.05 1.90 -27.13
C GLN A 651 -20.19 2.40 -28.04
N ASP A 652 -21.34 2.83 -27.53
CA ASP A 652 -22.47 3.20 -28.40
C ASP A 652 -22.16 4.39 -29.33
N GLY A 653 -21.30 5.31 -28.88
CA GLY A 653 -20.79 6.41 -29.69
C GLY A 653 -19.91 5.97 -30.87
N THR A 654 -19.47 4.71 -30.95
CA THR A 654 -18.98 4.13 -32.21
C THR A 654 -20.04 4.24 -33.31
N TYR A 655 -21.31 4.02 -32.98
CA TYR A 655 -22.40 3.89 -33.94
C TYR A 655 -23.29 5.14 -34.05
N LEU A 656 -23.34 5.97 -33.01
CA LEU A 656 -24.33 7.05 -32.84
C LEU A 656 -23.71 8.40 -32.46
N PHE A 657 -22.51 8.70 -32.97
CA PHE A 657 -21.68 9.83 -32.54
C PHE A 657 -22.41 11.18 -32.53
N ASN A 658 -22.24 11.94 -31.46
CA ASN A 658 -22.86 13.23 -31.19
C ASN A 658 -21.78 14.17 -30.63
N GLU A 659 -21.82 15.47 -30.93
CA GLU A 659 -20.83 16.45 -30.46
C GLU A 659 -21.52 17.68 -29.84
N PRO A 660 -21.36 17.99 -28.53
CA PRO A 660 -20.57 17.27 -27.55
C PRO A 660 -21.12 15.88 -27.24
N LEU A 661 -20.22 14.97 -26.85
CA LEU A 661 -20.52 13.54 -26.75
C LEU A 661 -21.45 13.19 -25.58
N LYS A 662 -22.75 13.26 -25.84
CA LYS A 662 -23.81 12.99 -24.88
C LYS A 662 -24.86 12.05 -25.47
N ILE A 663 -24.64 10.76 -25.19
CA ILE A 663 -25.41 9.61 -25.69
C ILE A 663 -25.65 8.67 -24.50
N MET A 664 -26.84 8.09 -24.40
CA MET A 664 -27.21 7.14 -23.35
C MET A 664 -28.07 6.00 -23.90
N GLY A 665 -27.63 4.76 -23.71
CA GLY A 665 -28.46 3.58 -23.93
C GLY A 665 -29.35 3.30 -22.72
N ILE A 666 -30.59 2.88 -22.95
CA ILE A 666 -31.41 2.16 -21.97
C ILE A 666 -31.62 0.75 -22.49
N TRP A 667 -31.35 -0.26 -21.66
CA TRP A 667 -31.42 -1.68 -21.99
C TRP A 667 -32.29 -2.40 -20.96
N ILE A 668 -33.44 -2.91 -21.38
CA ILE A 668 -34.49 -3.45 -20.51
C ILE A 668 -34.61 -4.96 -20.72
N ALA A 669 -34.46 -5.73 -19.64
CA ALA A 669 -34.66 -7.17 -19.65
C ALA A 669 -36.16 -7.52 -19.72
N LEU A 670 -36.57 -8.34 -20.69
CA LEU A 670 -37.93 -8.90 -20.77
C LEU A 670 -37.97 -10.38 -20.37
N GLU A 671 -36.79 -10.93 -20.11
CA GLU A 671 -36.45 -12.26 -19.56
C GLU A 671 -35.20 -12.06 -18.71
N ASP A 672 -35.04 -12.82 -17.62
CA ASP A 672 -33.85 -12.74 -16.77
C ASP A 672 -32.57 -12.84 -17.59
N ALA A 673 -31.66 -11.88 -17.42
CA ALA A 673 -30.40 -11.82 -18.15
C ALA A 673 -29.28 -12.36 -17.25
N THR A 674 -28.70 -13.50 -17.63
CA THR A 674 -27.67 -14.22 -16.87
C THR A 674 -26.37 -14.36 -17.66
N ILE A 675 -25.29 -14.74 -16.97
CA ILE A 675 -24.00 -15.07 -17.59
C ILE A 675 -24.16 -16.22 -18.61
N GLU A 676 -25.06 -17.18 -18.36
CA GLU A 676 -25.31 -18.32 -19.24
C GLU A 676 -26.09 -17.94 -20.51
N ASN A 677 -27.01 -16.96 -20.43
CA ASN A 677 -27.87 -16.56 -21.55
C ASN A 677 -27.46 -15.24 -22.26
N GLY A 678 -26.34 -14.66 -21.87
CA GLY A 678 -25.76 -13.49 -22.53
C GLY A 678 -26.29 -12.16 -21.99
N CYS A 679 -26.12 -11.94 -20.69
CA CYS A 679 -26.20 -10.62 -20.05
C CYS A 679 -25.21 -9.61 -20.68
N LEU A 680 -25.26 -8.37 -20.22
CA LEU A 680 -24.23 -7.38 -20.53
C LEU A 680 -23.01 -7.57 -19.63
N TRP A 681 -21.84 -7.19 -20.15
CA TRP A 681 -20.58 -7.13 -19.44
C TRP A 681 -19.95 -5.76 -19.72
N PHE A 682 -19.43 -5.08 -18.69
CA PHE A 682 -18.91 -3.72 -18.78
C PHE A 682 -17.48 -3.63 -18.25
N ILE A 683 -16.66 -2.71 -18.76
CA ILE A 683 -15.46 -2.25 -18.05
C ILE A 683 -15.85 -1.02 -17.22
N PRO A 684 -15.96 -1.10 -15.88
CA PRO A 684 -16.40 0.04 -15.07
C PRO A 684 -15.43 1.22 -15.17
N GLY A 685 -15.95 2.43 -15.32
CA GLY A 685 -15.16 3.67 -15.44
C GLY A 685 -14.61 3.94 -16.85
N SER A 686 -14.68 2.97 -17.76
CA SER A 686 -14.19 3.11 -19.15
C SER A 686 -14.91 4.17 -19.99
N HIS A 687 -16.04 4.71 -19.51
CA HIS A 687 -16.71 5.85 -20.13
C HIS A 687 -15.84 7.13 -20.15
N THR A 688 -14.78 7.19 -19.34
CA THR A 688 -13.77 8.27 -19.39
C THR A 688 -12.80 8.12 -20.56
N ILE A 689 -12.79 6.99 -21.26
CA ILE A 689 -11.93 6.73 -22.42
C ILE A 689 -12.59 7.34 -23.67
N PRO A 690 -11.84 8.08 -24.52
CA PRO A 690 -12.33 8.53 -25.83
C PRO A 690 -12.84 7.37 -26.70
N ILE A 691 -13.67 7.67 -27.69
CA ILE A 691 -14.17 6.67 -28.63
C ILE A 691 -13.00 6.19 -29.52
N LYS A 692 -12.62 4.91 -29.41
CA LYS A 692 -11.51 4.33 -30.20
C LYS A 692 -11.78 4.32 -31.70
N ARG A 693 -13.03 4.07 -32.10
CA ARG A 693 -13.46 3.89 -33.50
C ARG A 693 -14.91 4.33 -33.71
N ARG A 694 -15.21 4.84 -34.90
CA ARG A 694 -16.56 5.19 -35.38
C ARG A 694 -16.95 4.31 -36.57
N TYR A 695 -18.25 4.03 -36.72
CA TYR A 695 -18.84 3.28 -37.82
C TYR A 695 -19.69 4.22 -38.67
N ILE A 696 -19.15 4.60 -39.83
CA ILE A 696 -19.62 5.74 -40.63
C ILE A 696 -20.00 5.32 -42.05
N ARG A 697 -20.83 6.15 -42.68
CA ARG A 697 -21.08 6.16 -44.13
C ARG A 697 -19.77 6.44 -44.85
N ASN A 698 -19.44 5.61 -45.84
CA ASN A 698 -18.17 5.71 -46.55
C ASN A 698 -18.13 6.99 -47.41
N PRO A 699 -17.27 7.98 -47.10
CA PRO A 699 -17.24 9.25 -47.83
C PRO A 699 -16.67 9.12 -49.25
N ASN A 700 -16.07 7.98 -49.60
CA ASN A 700 -15.45 7.73 -50.90
C ASN A 700 -16.35 6.92 -51.86
N GLN A 701 -17.66 6.80 -51.58
CA GLN A 701 -18.62 6.20 -52.50
C GLN A 701 -19.57 7.25 -53.08
N GLU A 702 -19.39 7.54 -54.38
CA GLU A 702 -20.47 8.05 -55.21
C GLU A 702 -21.54 6.96 -55.43
N GLU A 703 -22.79 7.36 -55.70
CA GLU A 703 -24.01 6.59 -55.32
C GLU A 703 -24.24 5.21 -55.99
N PHE A 704 -23.40 4.78 -56.94
CA PHE A 704 -23.67 3.63 -57.82
C PHE A 704 -22.46 2.71 -58.09
N ASN A 705 -21.94 1.99 -57.07
CA ASN A 705 -21.08 0.81 -57.29
C ASN A 705 -20.95 -0.11 -56.06
N GLU A 706 -20.58 -1.39 -56.25
CA GLU A 706 -20.60 -2.51 -55.27
C GLU A 706 -19.54 -2.47 -54.14
N GLY A 707 -19.20 -1.28 -53.66
CA GLY A 707 -18.26 -1.06 -52.57
C GLY A 707 -18.81 -1.41 -51.17
N ASN A 708 -18.01 -1.10 -50.15
CA ASN A 708 -18.48 -1.07 -48.77
C ASN A 708 -19.11 0.30 -48.48
N ILE A 709 -20.45 0.34 -48.36
CA ILE A 709 -21.21 1.57 -48.07
C ILE A 709 -20.99 2.09 -46.64
N LEU A 710 -20.49 1.24 -45.75
CA LEU A 710 -20.16 1.54 -44.36
C LEU A 710 -18.73 1.08 -44.04
N ILE A 711 -18.01 1.87 -43.25
CA ILE A 711 -16.63 1.62 -42.83
C ILE A 711 -16.41 1.91 -41.34
N TYR A 712 -15.46 1.23 -40.72
CA TYR A 712 -14.90 1.63 -39.43
C TYR A 712 -13.74 2.60 -39.65
N GLN A 713 -13.68 3.66 -38.86
CA GLN A 713 -12.63 4.67 -38.83
C GLN A 713 -12.11 4.84 -37.40
N GLY A 714 -10.81 4.65 -37.18
CA GLY A 714 -10.17 4.70 -35.86
C GLY A 714 -9.32 3.45 -35.60
N SER A 715 -9.17 3.08 -34.34
CA SER A 715 -8.40 1.91 -33.93
C SER A 715 -9.27 0.70 -33.56
N ASP A 716 -8.82 -0.48 -33.99
CA ASP A 716 -9.32 -1.79 -33.56
C ASP A 716 -8.52 -2.38 -32.38
N ASP A 717 -7.71 -1.56 -31.67
CA ASP A 717 -6.99 -1.98 -30.46
C ASP A 717 -7.93 -2.72 -29.49
N PRO A 718 -7.62 -3.97 -29.09
CA PRO A 718 -8.50 -4.75 -28.24
C PRO A 718 -8.72 -4.09 -26.87
N TYR A 719 -9.78 -4.53 -26.20
CA TYR A 719 -9.99 -4.32 -24.78
C TYR A 719 -9.68 -5.63 -24.06
N ASP A 720 -9.07 -5.56 -22.88
CA ASP A 720 -8.67 -6.77 -22.16
C ASP A 720 -9.91 -7.47 -21.59
N ASP A 721 -10.10 -8.75 -21.94
CA ASP A 721 -11.28 -9.52 -21.52
C ASP A 721 -11.35 -9.71 -19.99
N LYS A 722 -10.23 -9.52 -19.26
CA LYS A 722 -10.17 -9.59 -17.78
C LYS A 722 -10.82 -8.39 -17.08
N ASP A 723 -10.90 -7.24 -17.75
CA ASP A 723 -11.37 -5.98 -17.16
C ASP A 723 -12.91 -5.85 -17.18
N PHE A 724 -13.59 -6.82 -17.81
CA PHE A 724 -15.05 -6.85 -17.92
C PHE A 724 -15.71 -7.53 -16.73
N VAL A 725 -16.69 -6.84 -16.14
CA VAL A 725 -17.57 -7.33 -15.07
C VAL A 725 -18.94 -7.69 -15.65
N PRO A 726 -19.50 -8.89 -15.40
CA PRO A 726 -20.86 -9.25 -15.80
C PRO A 726 -21.91 -8.49 -14.98
N VAL A 727 -23.03 -8.14 -15.61
CA VAL A 727 -24.19 -7.50 -14.96
C VAL A 727 -25.44 -8.31 -15.28
N GLU A 728 -25.80 -9.19 -14.34
CA GLU A 728 -27.03 -10.00 -14.39
C GLU A 728 -28.20 -9.20 -13.81
N ILE A 729 -29.37 -9.22 -14.46
CA ILE A 729 -30.59 -8.48 -14.04
C ILE A 729 -31.86 -9.31 -14.28
N LYS A 730 -32.98 -8.95 -13.64
CA LYS A 730 -34.27 -9.64 -13.74
C LYS A 730 -35.18 -9.06 -14.81
N ALA A 731 -36.16 -9.86 -15.27
CA ALA A 731 -37.18 -9.40 -16.20
C ALA A 731 -37.98 -8.21 -15.61
N GLY A 732 -37.89 -7.04 -16.23
CA GLY A 732 -38.47 -5.77 -15.76
C GLY A 732 -37.42 -4.73 -15.35
N ASP A 733 -36.20 -5.18 -15.01
CA ASP A 733 -35.06 -4.32 -14.72
C ASP A 733 -34.48 -3.70 -15.99
N ALA A 734 -33.73 -2.62 -15.82
CA ALA A 734 -32.99 -1.98 -16.89
C ALA A 734 -31.55 -1.63 -16.49
N ILE A 735 -30.68 -1.50 -17.49
CA ILE A 735 -29.36 -0.90 -17.37
C ILE A 735 -29.36 0.40 -18.17
N VAL A 736 -28.98 1.49 -17.52
CA VAL A 736 -28.67 2.78 -18.15
C VAL A 736 -27.18 2.78 -18.48
N ILE A 737 -26.84 3.09 -19.73
CA ILE A 737 -25.51 2.89 -20.34
C ILE A 737 -25.00 4.24 -20.83
N HIS A 738 -23.84 4.71 -20.35
CA HIS A 738 -23.18 5.89 -20.92
C HIS A 738 -22.59 5.52 -22.28
N GLY A 739 -22.83 6.30 -23.34
CA GLY A 739 -22.43 5.94 -24.71
C GLY A 739 -20.92 5.85 -25.00
N GLN A 740 -20.08 5.97 -23.96
CA GLN A 740 -18.63 5.71 -23.99
C GLN A 740 -18.21 4.47 -23.18
N VAL A 741 -19.08 3.90 -22.34
CA VAL A 741 -18.71 2.73 -21.53
C VAL A 741 -18.50 1.54 -22.44
N VAL A 742 -17.33 0.92 -22.30
CA VAL A 742 -16.94 -0.25 -23.08
C VAL A 742 -17.72 -1.44 -22.56
N HIS A 743 -18.53 -2.03 -23.42
CA HIS A 743 -19.37 -3.17 -23.06
C HIS A 743 -19.45 -4.23 -24.17
N LYS A 744 -19.81 -5.45 -23.78
CA LYS A 744 -19.93 -6.64 -24.64
C LYS A 744 -21.08 -7.53 -24.15
N SER A 745 -21.41 -8.57 -24.90
CA SER A 745 -22.40 -9.57 -24.47
C SER A 745 -22.12 -10.94 -25.08
N GLU A 746 -21.68 -11.89 -24.26
CA GLU A 746 -21.29 -13.25 -24.64
C GLU A 746 -22.45 -14.09 -25.20
N GLN A 747 -22.13 -15.17 -25.93
CA GLN A 747 -23.11 -16.06 -26.58
C GLN A 747 -24.08 -16.69 -25.57
N ASN A 748 -25.37 -16.80 -25.92
CA ASN A 748 -26.34 -17.57 -25.14
C ASN A 748 -26.07 -19.08 -25.29
N LYS A 749 -25.72 -19.75 -24.18
CA LYS A 749 -25.48 -21.20 -24.10
C LYS A 749 -26.62 -21.96 -23.42
N SER A 750 -27.51 -21.23 -22.76
CA SER A 750 -28.63 -21.75 -21.97
C SER A 750 -29.74 -22.38 -22.83
N PRO A 751 -30.64 -23.17 -22.22
CA PRO A 751 -31.83 -23.70 -22.89
C PRO A 751 -32.97 -22.67 -23.04
N ILE A 752 -32.84 -21.45 -22.51
CA ILE A 752 -33.84 -20.38 -22.59
C ILE A 752 -33.39 -19.25 -23.53
N SER A 753 -34.31 -18.45 -24.04
CA SER A 753 -33.97 -17.22 -24.74
C SER A 753 -33.53 -16.15 -23.74
N ARG A 754 -32.90 -15.09 -24.27
CA ARG A 754 -32.76 -13.80 -23.58
C ARG A 754 -33.29 -12.70 -24.49
N GLN A 755 -34.53 -12.32 -24.29
CA GLN A 755 -35.21 -11.25 -25.01
C GLN A 755 -35.12 -9.92 -24.25
N ILE A 756 -34.67 -8.86 -24.93
CA ILE A 756 -34.50 -7.53 -24.36
C ILE A 756 -35.03 -6.45 -25.31
N TYR A 757 -35.44 -5.32 -24.76
CA TYR A 757 -35.71 -4.10 -25.50
C TYR A 757 -34.66 -3.05 -25.15
N THR A 758 -34.10 -2.35 -26.13
CA THR A 758 -33.12 -1.28 -25.90
C THR A 758 -33.36 -0.10 -26.82
N PHE A 759 -33.13 1.12 -26.33
CA PHE A 759 -33.24 2.35 -27.11
C PHE A 759 -32.18 3.35 -26.67
N HIS A 760 -31.79 4.21 -27.61
CA HIS A 760 -30.64 5.09 -27.47
C HIS A 760 -31.10 6.54 -27.54
N ILE A 761 -30.65 7.32 -26.57
CA ILE A 761 -31.05 8.69 -26.31
C ILE A 761 -29.84 9.59 -26.58
N ILE A 762 -30.05 10.67 -27.32
CA ILE A 762 -29.03 11.69 -27.61
C ILE A 762 -29.48 13.04 -27.08
N GLU A 763 -28.52 13.88 -26.69
CA GLU A 763 -28.78 15.32 -26.52
C GLU A 763 -28.97 15.99 -27.88
N THR A 764 -29.93 16.90 -28.00
CA THR A 764 -30.15 17.73 -29.20
C THR A 764 -30.08 19.23 -28.91
N ASN A 765 -29.88 19.63 -27.65
CA ASN A 765 -29.62 21.02 -27.28
C ASN A 765 -28.13 21.35 -27.43
N ASN A 766 -27.79 22.25 -28.37
CA ASN A 766 -26.43 22.67 -28.68
C ASN A 766 -25.50 21.47 -28.98
N SER A 767 -26.01 20.49 -29.71
CA SER A 767 -25.36 19.20 -29.95
C SER A 767 -25.65 18.70 -31.36
N ASP A 768 -24.59 18.42 -32.12
CA ASP A 768 -24.64 17.97 -33.51
C ASP A 768 -24.53 16.44 -33.59
N TYR A 769 -25.65 15.78 -33.91
CA TYR A 769 -25.63 14.38 -34.30
C TYR A 769 -24.93 14.22 -35.66
N SER A 770 -23.85 13.44 -35.72
CA SER A 770 -22.98 13.45 -36.90
C SER A 770 -23.68 12.89 -38.14
N LYS A 771 -23.63 13.67 -39.24
CA LYS A 771 -24.12 13.28 -40.59
C LYS A 771 -23.37 12.08 -41.18
N GLU A 772 -22.21 11.74 -40.63
CA GLU A 772 -21.42 10.59 -41.04
C GLU A 772 -21.93 9.28 -40.42
N ASN A 773 -22.73 9.33 -39.35
CA ASN A 773 -23.23 8.13 -38.68
C ASN A 773 -24.02 7.25 -39.66
N TRP A 774 -23.87 5.93 -39.54
CA TRP A 774 -24.58 4.97 -40.39
C TRP A 774 -26.10 5.16 -40.34
N LEU A 775 -26.65 5.46 -39.16
CA LEU A 775 -28.07 5.74 -38.92
C LEU A 775 -28.36 7.22 -39.23
N GLN A 776 -29.28 7.47 -40.16
CA GLN A 776 -29.83 8.81 -40.46
C GLN A 776 -31.32 8.63 -40.76
N THR A 777 -32.19 9.45 -40.17
CA THR A 777 -33.63 9.45 -40.41
C THR A 777 -34.04 10.55 -41.39
N LYS A 778 -35.24 10.45 -41.97
CA LYS A 778 -35.80 11.55 -42.79
C LYS A 778 -36.36 12.68 -41.93
N ASP A 779 -37.04 12.30 -40.86
CA ASP A 779 -37.65 13.22 -39.90
C ASP A 779 -36.73 13.44 -38.68
N PRO A 780 -36.88 14.56 -37.95
CA PRO A 780 -36.15 14.79 -36.70
C PRO A 780 -36.48 13.73 -35.65
N PHE A 781 -35.47 13.31 -34.89
CA PHE A 781 -35.63 12.32 -33.82
C PHE A 781 -36.67 12.79 -32.77
N PRO A 782 -37.60 11.91 -32.34
CA PRO A 782 -38.67 12.27 -31.42
C PRO A 782 -38.13 12.65 -30.02
N LEU A 783 -38.53 13.83 -29.54
CA LEU A 783 -38.13 14.36 -28.24
C LEU A 783 -38.87 13.67 -27.09
N ILE A 784 -38.15 13.39 -26.00
CA ILE A 784 -38.72 12.76 -24.79
C ILE A 784 -39.53 13.75 -23.94
N ASN A 785 -39.29 15.06 -24.13
CA ASN A 785 -39.85 16.14 -23.31
C ASN A 785 -41.08 16.84 -23.92
N ASP A 786 -41.52 16.47 -25.14
CA ASP A 786 -42.69 17.09 -25.79
C ASP A 786 -43.99 16.36 -25.40
N ALA A 787 -44.49 16.64 -24.19
CA ALA A 787 -45.85 16.31 -23.72
C ALA A 787 -46.27 17.25 -22.58
#